data_AF-A0A2T1DQ94-F1
#
_entry.id   AF-A0A2T1DQ94-F1
#
_cell.length_a   1.000
_cell.length_b   1.000
_cell.length_c   1.000
_cell.angle_alpha   90.00
_cell.angle_beta   90.00
_cell.angle_gamma   90.00
#
_symmetry.space_group_name_H-M   'P 1'
#
loop_
_entity.id
_entity.type
_entity.pdbx_description
1 polymer ?
#
loop_
_entity_poly.entity_id
_entity_poly.type
_entity_poly.pdbx_seq_one_letter_code
_entity_poly.pdbx_strand_id
1 'polypeptide(L)'
;MERESGEWGIEKGIEGREDREEEPGDRHAEQQMSIHSDAQAQNPAPNPVSPNALPSHSRTDAKLRVSPSTSHSPLPISYSLTSAEATVMALGIHVDTGSLTYDHATVRDAAALTWLMAQGASLQAIAEYVEPGLSPTMQDLLTVALDELQTETVHGYQVSWVLLSVEEYIPGLSNLASRLLSLTEADVLLLAARYAVGGGEERLTVIGRSHSRGEWRFDQSHEGIDLGELFEPFGGGGHPRAAALTTRGVDPEQTLAELLDQLRSQIPHPPVARELMSSPVRTIRPDTTIQEAQRILLRYGHSGLSVVDEEGGLVGIISRRDLDIALHHGFSHARVKGYMTTNLKTIAPETPLTEIESLMMTYDIGRLPVLDQGELVGIVTRTDVLRQLHREKAIGEQGAGKGKEERGGRREERGERSKHWRDYCVLPGVVRQVLRDRLAPTLWDVLMAAAKQAEERGWQLYLVGGAVRDLFLSNLSAFESGSDESSALFIPDIDLVVDGFHRAADQAAGVELARALQQQYPSVRLQVHGRFQTAALTWHNDPNLNSLWIDIATARTEFYPYPAANPEVEASSIRQDLYRRDFTINAMAIRLTAPRTGEVLDFFGGLLDLQEGYVRVLHANSFIEDPTRIYRAVRFAVRLGFQIDPQTEGYIRHAIASGVYHRIQSEMEKFPALQTRLKQELRYILEAPYWFQAIRLLDNLGAICCIHSDLQLTDRLWWQLRLVDRWLKQFDTTHQVEHWLTLLEVLLTNLTVGDRVKVAENLQLPSDSIQRLQNLDAIHQHLTAHLPECDRPSQIYQLLNSYDLPTLTLLAVIVPRPIRRQIWQYLTRLAFVKPPLNGNDLKALGYQPGRQFKPMLEALLAATLDGKVHDRSEAEKFLGDRFPLQS
;
A
#
# COMPACT_ATOMS: atom_id res chain seq x y z
N MET A 1 11.90 34.27 -64.38
CA MET A 1 10.65 33.87 -65.04
C MET A 1 9.59 33.90 -63.96
N GLU A 2 8.97 35.07 -63.79
CA GLU A 2 7.55 35.36 -64.15
C GLU A 2 6.58 34.71 -63.15
N ARG A 3 5.63 35.37 -62.48
CA ARG A 3 5.03 36.72 -62.51
C ARG A 3 4.22 36.87 -61.18
N GLU A 4 4.26 38.05 -60.53
CA GLU A 4 3.13 38.99 -60.31
C GLU A 4 1.90 38.41 -59.56
N SER A 5 1.26 39.06 -58.59
CA SER A 5 1.18 40.49 -58.20
C SER A 5 0.25 40.65 -56.99
N GLY A 6 0.39 41.73 -56.22
CA GLY A 6 -0.74 42.34 -55.50
C GLY A 6 -0.40 43.02 -54.17
N GLU A 7 0.29 44.16 -54.23
CA GLU A 7 0.18 45.23 -53.24
C GLU A 7 -1.15 45.98 -53.41
N TRP A 8 -1.75 46.44 -52.31
CA TRP A 8 -2.39 47.75 -52.20
C TRP A 8 -2.21 48.26 -50.76
N GLY A 9 -1.39 49.31 -50.60
CA GLY A 9 -1.37 50.14 -49.40
C GLY A 9 -2.51 51.17 -49.43
N ILE A 10 -2.72 51.83 -48.28
CA ILE A 10 -3.09 53.25 -48.13
C ILE A 10 -2.80 53.64 -46.68
N GLU A 11 -1.84 54.54 -46.50
CA GLU A 11 -1.69 55.41 -45.33
C GLU A 11 -2.80 56.47 -45.34
N LYS A 12 -3.24 56.91 -44.15
CA LYS A 12 -3.38 58.32 -43.79
C LYS A 12 -3.71 58.48 -42.30
N GLY A 13 -2.82 59.15 -41.58
CA GLY A 13 -3.11 59.70 -40.25
C GLY A 13 -3.97 60.96 -40.34
N ILE A 14 -4.46 61.41 -39.18
CA ILE A 14 -4.79 62.80 -38.82
C ILE A 14 -4.66 62.94 -37.30
N GLU A 15 -3.99 64.03 -36.91
CA GLU A 15 -3.73 64.53 -35.56
C GLU A 15 -4.97 65.14 -34.88
N GLY A 16 -4.97 65.10 -33.54
CA GLY A 16 -5.20 66.26 -32.67
C GLY A 16 -6.62 66.66 -32.28
N ARG A 17 -6.92 66.62 -30.97
CA ARG A 17 -7.26 67.83 -30.18
C ARG A 17 -7.46 67.55 -28.67
N GLU A 18 -6.89 68.48 -27.91
CA GLU A 18 -7.03 68.73 -26.46
C GLU A 18 -8.38 69.36 -26.11
N ASP A 19 -8.85 69.13 -24.86
CA ASP A 19 -9.25 70.12 -23.83
C ASP A 19 -10.13 69.41 -22.75
N ARG A 20 -9.71 69.35 -21.47
CA ARG A 20 -10.09 70.23 -20.32
C ARG A 20 -11.61 70.23 -20.05
N GLU A 21 -12.17 70.02 -18.86
CA GLU A 21 -11.91 70.33 -17.42
C GLU A 21 -12.89 69.40 -16.63
N GLU A 22 -12.72 68.97 -15.37
CA GLU A 22 -12.86 69.75 -14.12
C GLU A 22 -12.65 68.80 -12.90
N GLU A 23 -11.88 69.26 -11.91
CA GLU A 23 -11.81 68.77 -10.51
C GLU A 23 -12.92 69.45 -9.67
N PRO A 24 -13.30 69.02 -8.43
CA PRO A 24 -12.41 68.91 -7.24
C PRO A 24 -12.76 67.70 -6.33
N GLY A 25 -12.06 67.29 -5.27
CA GLY A 25 -10.98 67.85 -4.46
C GLY A 25 -11.15 67.36 -3.01
N ASP A 26 -10.02 67.26 -2.30
CA ASP A 26 -9.84 67.12 -0.83
C ASP A 26 -10.06 65.74 -0.15
N ARG A 27 -9.21 65.22 0.77
CA ARG A 27 -7.96 65.68 1.43
C ARG A 27 -7.34 64.51 2.25
N HIS A 28 -6.00 64.46 2.31
CA HIS A 28 -5.08 64.20 3.45
C HIS A 28 -5.38 63.09 4.51
N ALA A 29 -4.41 62.41 5.15
CA ALA A 29 -2.95 62.40 5.14
C ALA A 29 -2.45 61.18 5.96
N GLU A 30 -1.15 60.95 5.83
CA GLU A 30 -0.27 60.01 6.54
C GLU A 30 -0.14 60.21 8.07
N GLN A 31 0.54 59.24 8.69
CA GLN A 31 1.54 59.32 9.77
C GLN A 31 1.21 58.79 11.19
N GLN A 32 1.91 57.69 11.51
CA GLN A 32 2.77 57.38 12.67
C GLN A 32 2.56 58.05 14.06
N MET A 33 2.73 57.17 15.07
CA MET A 33 3.44 57.31 16.35
C MET A 33 2.73 57.82 17.63
N SER A 34 2.57 56.85 18.55
CA SER A 34 3.06 56.84 19.96
C SER A 34 2.24 57.49 21.11
N ILE A 35 2.11 56.67 22.17
CA ILE A 35 2.22 56.99 23.63
C ILE A 35 0.98 57.50 24.42
N HIS A 36 0.60 56.64 25.38
CA HIS A 36 0.04 56.77 26.75
C HIS A 36 -1.33 57.40 27.12
N SER A 37 -2.04 56.55 27.91
CA SER A 37 -2.71 56.76 29.22
C SER A 37 -4.00 57.58 29.33
N ASP A 38 -5.11 56.90 29.68
CA ASP A 38 -5.76 56.92 31.02
C ASP A 38 -7.04 56.05 30.94
N ALA A 39 -7.21 54.94 31.67
CA ALA A 39 -7.41 54.74 33.13
C ALA A 39 -8.90 54.67 33.54
N GLN A 40 -9.36 53.47 33.91
CA GLN A 40 -10.23 53.09 35.05
C GLN A 40 -10.57 51.58 34.93
N ALA A 41 -9.86 50.68 35.65
CA ALA A 41 -10.11 50.17 37.01
C ALA A 41 -11.39 49.28 37.08
N GLN A 42 -11.37 48.04 37.59
CA GLN A 42 -10.77 47.56 38.85
C GLN A 42 -10.37 46.07 38.81
N ASN A 43 -9.23 45.80 39.45
CA ASN A 43 -8.73 44.50 39.90
C ASN A 43 -9.21 44.27 41.36
N PRO A 44 -9.11 43.05 41.93
CA PRO A 44 -8.04 42.91 42.94
C PRO A 44 -7.37 41.51 43.00
N ALA A 45 -6.09 41.55 43.38
CA ALA A 45 -5.32 40.45 43.96
C ALA A 45 -5.11 40.74 45.49
N PRO A 46 -4.12 40.16 46.21
CA PRO A 46 -4.07 38.82 46.84
C PRO A 46 -3.82 38.84 48.39
N ASN A 47 -3.97 37.66 49.05
CA ASN A 47 -3.46 37.16 50.37
C ASN A 47 -3.52 38.06 51.64
N PRO A 48 -3.90 37.56 52.86
CA PRO A 48 -2.95 36.82 53.73
C PRO A 48 -3.51 35.94 54.93
N VAL A 49 -2.64 35.07 55.48
CA VAL A 49 -2.36 34.73 56.92
C VAL A 49 -3.48 34.22 57.90
N SER A 50 -3.17 33.09 58.58
CA SER A 50 -3.86 32.39 59.70
C SER A 50 -3.89 33.16 61.05
N PRO A 51 -4.72 32.83 62.10
CA PRO A 51 -4.44 31.72 63.06
C PRO A 51 -5.62 31.11 63.90
N ASN A 52 -5.28 30.06 64.67
CA ASN A 52 -5.85 29.54 65.95
C ASN A 52 -6.97 28.46 66.04
N ALA A 53 -6.52 27.21 66.28
CA ALA A 53 -6.67 26.36 67.49
C ALA A 53 -8.02 25.68 67.92
N LEU A 54 -8.04 24.34 67.74
CA LEU A 54 -8.49 23.20 68.61
C LEU A 54 -9.98 23.08 69.05
N PRO A 55 -10.57 21.86 69.24
CA PRO A 55 -9.93 20.67 69.84
C PRO A 55 -10.26 19.26 69.27
N SER A 56 -9.33 18.34 69.56
CA SER A 56 -9.39 16.92 69.95
C SER A 56 -10.46 15.88 69.48
N HIS A 57 -9.93 14.67 69.28
CA HIS A 57 -10.45 13.31 69.53
C HIS A 57 -11.28 12.52 68.49
N SER A 58 -10.68 11.36 68.17
CA SER A 58 -11.24 10.00 68.06
C SER A 58 -11.92 9.52 66.76
N ARG A 59 -11.27 8.49 66.20
CA ARG A 59 -11.77 7.36 65.41
C ARG A 59 -13.25 7.05 65.57
N THR A 60 -13.94 6.76 64.46
CA THR A 60 -14.88 5.62 64.38
C THR A 60 -15.24 5.26 62.93
N ASP A 61 -15.38 3.95 62.72
CA ASP A 61 -15.66 3.23 61.48
C ASP A 61 -17.01 3.52 60.82
N ALA A 62 -17.09 3.34 59.50
CA ALA A 62 -18.25 2.77 58.79
C ALA A 62 -17.79 2.21 57.42
N LYS A 63 -17.48 0.91 57.32
CA LYS A 63 -18.38 -0.19 56.90
C LYS A 63 -19.10 0.04 55.56
N LEU A 64 -18.61 -0.63 54.51
CA LEU A 64 -19.46 -1.17 53.46
C LEU A 64 -19.29 -2.69 53.39
N ARG A 65 -20.38 -3.39 53.74
CA ARG A 65 -20.57 -4.83 53.64
C ARG A 65 -21.04 -5.18 52.23
N VAL A 66 -20.44 -6.21 51.64
CA VAL A 66 -21.14 -7.13 50.73
C VAL A 66 -20.80 -8.55 51.19
N SER A 67 -21.83 -9.34 51.45
CA SER A 67 -21.76 -10.71 52.00
C SER A 67 -21.50 -11.77 50.92
N PRO A 68 -20.95 -12.95 51.25
CA PRO A 68 -20.61 -14.01 50.29
C PRO A 68 -21.57 -15.21 50.33
N SER A 69 -21.77 -15.86 49.18
CA SER A 69 -22.22 -17.25 49.00
C SER A 69 -21.93 -17.60 47.54
N THR A 70 -21.22 -18.65 47.13
CA THR A 70 -21.17 -20.05 47.58
C THR A 70 -19.89 -20.72 47.03
N SER A 71 -19.23 -21.49 47.91
CA SER A 71 -18.48 -22.74 47.65
C SER A 71 -17.69 -22.90 46.34
N HIS A 72 -16.37 -22.70 46.42
CA HIS A 72 -15.39 -23.68 45.97
C HIS A 72 -14.14 -23.56 46.85
N SER A 73 -13.94 -24.52 47.74
CA SER A 73 -12.68 -24.69 48.45
C SER A 73 -11.61 -25.18 47.47
N PRO A 74 -10.43 -24.57 47.51
CA PRO A 74 -9.25 -25.32 47.93
C PRO A 74 -8.63 -24.66 49.17
N LEU A 75 -8.08 -25.49 50.04
CA LEU A 75 -7.50 -25.18 51.35
C LEU A 75 -6.57 -23.95 51.34
N PRO A 76 -6.65 -23.01 52.30
CA PRO A 76 -5.62 -22.01 52.50
C PRO A 76 -4.53 -22.61 53.40
N ILE A 77 -3.34 -22.84 52.86
CA ILE A 77 -2.15 -22.90 53.70
C ILE A 77 -1.82 -21.45 54.04
N SER A 78 -2.17 -21.00 55.25
CA SER A 78 -1.79 -19.68 55.74
C SER A 78 -0.32 -19.72 56.16
N TYR A 79 0.60 -19.45 55.23
CA TYR A 79 1.99 -19.15 55.58
C TYR A 79 2.05 -17.72 56.13
N SER A 80 2.16 -17.58 57.45
CA SER A 80 2.58 -16.31 58.06
C SER A 80 4.10 -16.26 58.04
N LEU A 81 4.68 -15.40 57.23
CA LEU A 81 6.13 -15.19 57.22
C LEU A 81 6.54 -14.45 58.51
N THR A 82 7.69 -14.80 59.05
CA THR A 82 8.33 -13.96 60.06
C THR A 82 8.76 -12.63 59.43
N SER A 83 8.87 -11.57 60.24
CA SER A 83 9.37 -10.28 59.77
C SER A 83 10.74 -10.40 59.08
N ALA A 84 11.61 -11.29 59.56
CA ALA A 84 12.90 -11.54 58.93
C ALA A 84 12.77 -12.17 57.53
N GLU A 85 11.95 -13.21 57.37
CA GLU A 85 11.70 -13.86 56.08
C GLU A 85 11.05 -12.90 55.08
N ALA A 86 10.07 -12.12 55.53
CA ALA A 86 9.42 -11.10 54.71
C ALA A 86 10.41 -10.01 54.26
N THR A 87 11.32 -9.60 55.15
CA THR A 87 12.37 -8.61 54.86
C THR A 87 13.36 -9.14 53.82
N VAL A 88 13.83 -10.38 53.96
CA VAL A 88 14.78 -10.98 53.01
C VAL A 88 14.16 -11.17 51.63
N MET A 89 12.91 -11.62 51.56
CA MET A 89 12.20 -11.75 50.28
C MET A 89 11.95 -10.38 49.63
N ALA A 90 11.61 -9.36 50.42
CA ALA A 90 11.42 -8.00 49.90
C ALA A 90 12.74 -7.39 49.42
N LEU A 91 13.84 -7.64 50.14
CA LEU A 91 15.19 -7.24 49.74
C LEU A 91 15.57 -7.82 48.36
N GLY A 92 15.30 -9.11 48.14
CA GLY A 92 15.53 -9.76 46.85
C GLY A 92 14.79 -9.08 45.70
N ILE A 93 13.50 -8.72 45.91
CA ILE A 93 12.72 -8.01 44.88
C ILE A 93 13.26 -6.59 44.65
N HIS A 94 13.64 -5.87 45.70
CA HIS A 94 14.22 -4.52 45.55
C HIS A 94 15.53 -4.54 44.77
N VAL A 95 16.39 -5.54 44.97
CA VAL A 95 17.65 -5.69 44.23
C VAL A 95 17.39 -6.07 42.77
N ASP A 96 16.49 -7.02 42.52
CA ASP A 96 16.21 -7.54 41.17
C ASP A 96 15.49 -6.51 40.29
N THR A 97 14.58 -5.71 40.87
CA THR A 97 13.76 -4.74 40.13
C THR A 97 14.31 -3.31 40.15
N GLY A 98 15.44 -3.07 40.82
CA GLY A 98 15.95 -1.73 41.07
C GLY A 98 14.94 -0.90 41.88
N SER A 99 14.30 -1.49 42.89
CA SER A 99 13.18 -0.87 43.60
C SER A 99 12.06 -0.41 42.66
N LEU A 100 11.70 -1.25 41.69
CA LEU A 100 10.69 -1.02 40.66
C LEU A 100 11.03 0.05 39.61
N THR A 101 12.29 0.49 39.51
CA THR A 101 12.71 1.47 38.49
C THR A 101 13.22 0.84 37.20
N TYR A 102 13.51 -0.47 37.19
CA TYR A 102 13.96 -1.15 35.98
C TYR A 102 12.80 -1.44 35.01
N ASP A 103 13.13 -1.47 33.72
CA ASP A 103 12.21 -1.68 32.58
C ASP A 103 11.45 -3.02 32.61
N HIS A 104 12.06 -4.05 33.19
CA HIS A 104 11.48 -5.38 33.36
C HIS A 104 10.68 -5.55 34.66
N ALA A 105 10.65 -4.54 35.53
CA ALA A 105 9.86 -4.58 36.76
C ALA A 105 8.35 -4.64 36.42
N THR A 106 7.61 -5.50 37.11
CA THR A 106 6.22 -5.77 36.77
C THR A 106 5.26 -5.42 37.89
N VAL A 107 3.97 -5.32 37.54
CA VAL A 107 2.86 -5.15 38.52
C VAL A 107 2.86 -6.28 39.56
N ARG A 108 3.34 -7.48 39.20
CA ARG A 108 3.47 -8.61 40.13
C ARG A 108 4.49 -8.32 41.23
N ASP A 109 5.60 -7.69 40.89
CA ASP A 109 6.68 -7.38 41.83
C ASP A 109 6.24 -6.31 42.83
N ALA A 110 5.52 -5.29 42.35
CA ALA A 110 4.87 -4.30 43.20
C ALA A 110 3.81 -4.91 44.14
N ALA A 111 3.00 -5.85 43.64
CA ALA A 111 2.01 -6.56 44.44
C ALA A 111 2.67 -7.47 45.49
N ALA A 112 3.77 -8.15 45.13
CA ALA A 112 4.55 -8.97 46.05
C ALA A 112 5.19 -8.14 47.16
N LEU A 113 5.81 -6.99 46.83
CA LEU A 113 6.33 -6.05 47.82
C LEU A 113 5.22 -5.54 48.75
N THR A 114 4.06 -5.19 48.21
CA THR A 114 2.89 -4.77 49.01
C THR A 114 2.49 -5.85 50.02
N TRP A 115 2.44 -7.11 49.59
CA TRP A 115 2.10 -8.23 50.45
C TRP A 115 3.18 -8.50 51.51
N LEU A 116 4.46 -8.45 51.16
CA LEU A 116 5.58 -8.66 52.08
C LEU A 116 5.69 -7.54 53.13
N MET A 117 5.43 -6.30 52.74
CA MET A 117 5.30 -5.18 53.67
C MET A 117 4.13 -5.39 54.65
N ALA A 118 3.00 -5.93 54.17
CA ALA A 118 1.88 -6.29 55.04
C ALA A 118 2.20 -7.45 56.01
N GLN A 119 3.18 -8.31 55.68
CA GLN A 119 3.73 -9.34 56.59
C GLN A 119 4.80 -8.80 57.56
N GLY A 120 5.10 -7.48 57.53
CA GLY A 120 6.03 -6.85 58.47
C GLY A 120 7.49 -6.82 58.01
N ALA A 121 7.75 -6.78 56.69
CA ALA A 121 9.09 -6.51 56.16
C ALA A 121 9.67 -5.17 56.67
N SER A 122 10.92 -5.17 57.12
CA SER A 122 11.62 -3.99 57.65
C SER A 122 12.17 -3.14 56.51
N LEU A 123 11.52 -2.01 56.25
CA LEU A 123 12.01 -1.02 55.27
C LEU A 123 13.38 -0.43 55.65
N GLN A 124 13.70 -0.36 56.94
CA GLN A 124 14.99 0.12 57.41
C GLN A 124 16.12 -0.84 57.01
N ALA A 125 15.92 -2.14 57.21
CA ALA A 125 16.89 -3.16 56.80
C ALA A 125 16.99 -3.22 55.26
N ILE A 126 15.87 -3.09 54.55
CA ILE A 126 15.88 -3.00 53.09
C ILE A 126 16.71 -1.78 52.65
N ALA A 127 16.46 -0.58 53.19
CA ALA A 127 17.23 0.61 52.84
C ALA A 127 18.74 0.48 53.16
N GLU A 128 19.10 -0.23 54.22
CA GLU A 128 20.51 -0.49 54.60
C GLU A 128 21.21 -1.47 53.65
N TYR A 129 20.49 -2.45 53.09
CA TYR A 129 21.08 -3.54 52.30
C TYR A 129 20.78 -3.50 50.79
N VAL A 130 19.85 -2.66 50.31
CA VAL A 130 19.52 -2.52 48.87
C VAL A 130 20.64 -1.80 48.10
N GLU A 131 21.26 -0.80 48.72
CA GLU A 131 22.45 -0.14 48.19
C GLU A 131 23.49 -0.01 49.30
N PRO A 132 24.31 -1.04 49.56
CA PRO A 132 25.54 -0.79 50.30
C PRO A 132 26.34 0.19 49.44
N GLY A 133 26.47 1.44 49.89
CA GLY A 133 27.39 2.38 49.26
C GLY A 133 28.75 1.72 49.05
N LEU A 134 29.50 2.13 48.02
CA LEU A 134 30.79 1.53 47.72
C LEU A 134 31.64 1.47 48.99
N SER A 135 32.16 0.29 49.32
CA SER A 135 33.14 0.15 50.40
C SER A 135 34.32 1.09 50.13
N PRO A 136 35.07 1.54 51.15
CA PRO A 136 36.26 2.36 50.94
C PRO A 136 37.20 1.76 49.88
N THR A 137 37.40 0.44 49.91
CA THR A 137 38.16 -0.30 48.91
C THR A 137 37.60 -0.20 47.49
N MET A 138 36.28 -0.22 47.31
CA MET A 138 35.63 -0.02 46.01
C MET A 138 35.68 1.44 45.54
N GLN A 139 35.70 2.42 46.44
CA GLN A 139 35.87 3.83 46.09
C GLN A 139 37.27 4.10 45.56
N ASP A 140 38.28 3.52 46.21
CA ASP A 140 39.66 3.58 45.74
C ASP A 140 39.80 2.91 44.36
N LEU A 141 39.19 1.73 44.18
CA LEU A 141 39.17 1.04 42.89
C LEU A 141 38.41 1.78 41.80
N LEU A 142 37.32 2.46 42.13
CA LEU A 142 36.60 3.31 41.17
C LEU A 142 37.50 4.45 40.69
N THR A 143 38.27 5.04 41.58
CA THR A 143 39.21 6.12 41.25
C THR A 143 40.30 5.60 40.31
N VAL A 144 40.94 4.48 40.65
CA VAL A 144 41.95 3.83 39.79
C VAL A 144 41.35 3.43 38.44
N ALA A 145 40.14 2.86 38.45
CA ALA A 145 39.49 2.42 37.23
C ALA A 145 39.10 3.56 36.30
N LEU A 146 38.77 4.75 36.82
CA LEU A 146 38.52 5.95 36.01
C LEU A 146 39.81 6.52 35.43
N ASP A 147 40.92 6.49 36.19
CA ASP A 147 42.22 6.99 35.73
C ASP A 147 42.86 6.08 34.66
N GLU A 148 42.67 4.76 34.78
CA GLU A 148 43.23 3.75 33.87
C GLU A 148 42.26 3.32 32.75
N LEU A 149 41.07 3.93 32.68
CA LEU A 149 40.06 3.58 31.69
C LEU A 149 40.56 3.87 30.27
N GLN A 150 40.52 2.86 29.42
CA GLN A 150 40.79 3.00 27.99
C GLN A 150 39.46 3.06 27.24
N THR A 151 39.40 3.92 26.22
CA THR A 151 38.20 4.10 25.38
C THR A 151 38.59 4.17 23.91
N GLU A 152 37.80 3.52 23.06
CA GLU A 152 37.94 3.53 21.61
C GLU A 152 36.55 3.69 20.97
N THR A 153 36.48 4.46 19.89
CA THR A 153 35.25 4.59 19.09
C THR A 153 35.30 3.63 17.90
N VAL A 154 34.42 2.62 17.90
CA VAL A 154 34.33 1.61 16.83
C VAL A 154 32.95 1.73 16.18
N HIS A 155 32.90 2.05 14.89
CA HIS A 155 31.64 2.22 14.13
C HIS A 155 30.62 3.20 14.74
N GLY A 156 31.08 4.15 15.54
CA GLY A 156 30.25 5.14 16.25
C GLY A 156 29.87 4.75 17.68
N TYR A 157 30.26 3.56 18.13
CA TYR A 157 30.07 3.06 19.50
C TYR A 157 31.30 3.30 20.35
N GLN A 158 31.13 3.77 21.58
CA GLN A 158 32.19 3.94 22.56
C GLN A 158 32.42 2.64 23.34
N VAL A 159 33.50 1.94 23.00
CA VAL A 159 33.94 0.75 23.70
C VAL A 159 34.98 1.15 24.73
N SER A 160 34.74 0.81 26.00
CA SER A 160 35.69 1.09 27.09
C SER A 160 36.13 -0.18 27.80
N TRP A 161 37.36 -0.20 28.30
CA TRP A 161 37.87 -1.31 29.10
C TRP A 161 38.92 -0.87 30.10
N VAL A 162 39.11 -1.67 31.14
CA VAL A 162 40.14 -1.44 32.16
C VAL A 162 40.62 -2.76 32.74
N LEU A 163 41.92 -2.86 33.04
CA LEU A 163 42.54 -4.01 33.70
C LEU A 163 43.12 -3.58 35.06
N LEU A 164 42.44 -3.96 36.14
CA LEU A 164 42.83 -3.63 37.50
C LEU A 164 43.72 -4.72 38.10
N SER A 165 44.75 -4.32 38.86
CA SER A 165 45.61 -5.23 39.62
C SER A 165 45.25 -5.15 41.10
N VAL A 166 44.73 -6.23 41.68
CA VAL A 166 44.27 -6.27 43.08
C VAL A 166 44.92 -7.42 43.85
N GLU A 167 45.21 -7.22 45.14
CA GLU A 167 45.95 -8.20 45.94
C GLU A 167 45.12 -9.46 46.26
N GLU A 168 43.80 -9.31 46.44
CA GLU A 168 42.87 -10.37 46.78
C GLU A 168 41.57 -10.27 45.96
N TYR A 169 40.74 -11.33 46.00
CA TYR A 169 39.43 -11.30 45.36
C TYR A 169 38.51 -10.28 46.04
N ILE A 170 37.92 -9.38 45.24
CA ILE A 170 37.02 -8.35 45.73
C ILE A 170 35.58 -8.68 45.32
N PRO A 171 34.69 -8.98 46.29
CA PRO A 171 33.27 -9.19 46.01
C PRO A 171 32.63 -7.91 45.45
N GLY A 172 31.75 -8.04 44.47
CA GLY A 172 30.91 -6.93 43.99
C GLY A 172 31.50 -6.06 42.86
N LEU A 173 32.54 -6.51 42.15
CA LEU A 173 33.07 -5.84 40.95
C LEU A 173 31.98 -5.54 39.88
N SER A 174 30.87 -6.29 39.87
CA SER A 174 29.73 -6.01 38.99
C SER A 174 29.06 -4.67 39.26
N ASN A 175 29.00 -4.23 40.52
CA ASN A 175 28.46 -2.93 40.90
C ASN A 175 29.42 -1.81 40.46
N LEU A 176 30.72 -2.05 40.59
CA LEU A 176 31.76 -1.13 40.12
C LEU A 176 31.66 -0.92 38.60
N ALA A 177 31.57 -2.01 37.82
CA ALA A 177 31.40 -1.95 36.37
C ALA A 177 30.11 -1.21 35.96
N SER A 178 29.00 -1.47 36.65
CA SER A 178 27.72 -0.79 36.38
C SER A 178 27.80 0.72 36.68
N ARG A 179 28.54 1.09 37.73
CA ARG A 179 28.72 2.51 38.10
C ARG A 179 29.68 3.22 37.15
N LEU A 180 30.76 2.57 36.73
CA LEU A 180 31.68 3.08 35.70
C LEU A 180 30.93 3.37 34.41
N LEU A 181 30.13 2.41 33.92
CA LEU A 181 29.29 2.60 32.75
C LEU A 181 28.33 3.79 32.91
N SER A 182 27.73 3.98 34.09
CA SER A 182 26.83 5.12 34.33
C SER A 182 27.51 6.49 34.42
N LEU A 183 28.82 6.52 34.71
CA LEU A 183 29.60 7.74 34.91
C LEU A 183 30.37 8.16 33.65
N THR A 184 30.47 7.27 32.66
CA THR A 184 31.20 7.50 31.40
C THR A 184 30.23 7.53 30.21
N GLU A 185 30.72 7.98 29.05
CA GLU A 185 29.95 7.92 27.80
C GLU A 185 30.14 6.56 27.07
N ALA A 186 30.48 5.50 27.81
CA ALA A 186 30.74 4.19 27.23
C ALA A 186 29.43 3.47 26.88
N ASP A 187 29.31 2.97 25.65
CA ASP A 187 28.18 2.13 25.25
C ASP A 187 28.35 0.68 25.76
N VAL A 188 29.60 0.20 25.76
CA VAL A 188 30.02 -1.11 26.30
C VAL A 188 31.27 -0.96 27.14
N LEU A 189 31.31 -1.64 28.29
CA LEU A 189 32.41 -1.67 29.23
C LEU A 189 32.86 -3.10 29.54
N LEU A 190 34.17 -3.37 29.41
CA LEU A 190 34.83 -4.58 29.92
C LEU A 190 35.73 -4.23 31.11
N LEU A 191 35.34 -4.62 32.32
CA LEU A 191 36.16 -4.46 33.53
C LEU A 191 36.84 -5.78 33.87
N ALA A 192 38.17 -5.82 33.75
CA ALA A 192 39.00 -6.95 34.12
C ALA A 192 39.73 -6.67 35.44
N ALA A 193 39.85 -7.67 36.31
CA ALA A 193 40.61 -7.61 37.54
C ALA A 193 41.47 -8.86 37.71
N ARG A 194 42.79 -8.68 37.86
CA ARG A 194 43.75 -9.75 38.15
C ARG A 194 44.12 -9.77 39.63
N TYR A 195 44.22 -10.97 40.21
CA TYR A 195 44.59 -11.16 41.60
C TYR A 195 45.26 -12.51 41.85
N ALA A 196 46.16 -12.55 42.85
CA ALA A 196 46.85 -13.76 43.24
C ALA A 196 45.97 -14.63 44.15
N VAL A 197 46.03 -15.95 43.97
CA VAL A 197 45.42 -16.91 44.89
C VAL A 197 46.54 -17.78 45.47
N GLY A 198 46.47 -18.05 46.78
CA GLY A 198 47.51 -18.79 47.51
C GLY A 198 47.96 -20.05 46.76
N GLY A 199 49.28 -20.19 46.58
CA GLY A 199 49.89 -21.24 45.74
C GLY A 199 50.67 -20.72 44.52
N GLY A 200 50.70 -19.41 44.27
CA GLY A 200 51.43 -18.82 43.14
C GLY A 200 50.66 -18.80 41.81
N GLU A 201 49.34 -19.04 41.86
CA GLU A 201 48.46 -18.99 40.70
C GLU A 201 47.74 -17.64 40.62
N GLU A 202 47.74 -17.02 39.43
CA GLU A 202 46.95 -15.82 39.15
C GLU A 202 45.56 -16.17 38.62
N ARG A 203 44.57 -15.36 39.03
CA ARG A 203 43.20 -15.41 38.52
C ARG A 203 42.83 -14.11 37.85
N LEU A 204 42.00 -14.23 36.82
CA LEU A 204 41.39 -13.13 36.09
C LEU A 204 39.87 -13.21 36.24
N THR A 205 39.24 -12.11 36.64
CA THR A 205 37.80 -11.93 36.53
C THR A 205 37.51 -10.80 35.55
N VAL A 206 36.68 -11.06 34.53
CA VAL A 206 36.22 -10.03 33.59
C VAL A 206 34.72 -9.87 33.72
N ILE A 207 34.24 -8.64 33.69
CA ILE A 207 32.83 -8.27 33.78
C ILE A 207 32.48 -7.38 32.60
N GLY A 208 31.55 -7.84 31.77
CA GLY A 208 30.95 -7.08 30.71
C GLY A 208 29.66 -6.39 31.16
N ARG A 209 29.51 -5.12 30.80
CA ARG A 209 28.29 -4.33 30.95
C ARG A 209 28.03 -3.49 29.70
N SER A 210 26.78 -3.38 29.29
CA SER A 210 26.33 -2.43 28.26
C SER A 210 25.11 -1.65 28.72
N HIS A 211 24.86 -0.47 28.13
CA HIS A 211 23.75 0.39 28.53
C HIS A 211 22.38 -0.24 28.22
N SER A 212 21.44 -0.10 29.16
CA SER A 212 20.04 -0.55 29.04
C SER A 212 19.10 0.50 28.43
N ARG A 213 19.61 1.68 28.06
CA ARG A 213 18.76 2.73 27.48
C ARG A 213 18.45 2.35 26.04
N GLY A 214 17.17 2.22 25.71
CA GLY A 214 16.65 2.06 24.35
C GLY A 214 16.90 3.27 23.46
N GLU A 215 18.16 3.69 23.37
CA GLU A 215 18.72 4.75 22.53
C GLU A 215 20.16 4.35 22.18
N TRP A 216 20.38 3.14 21.67
CA TRP A 216 21.48 3.00 20.71
C TRP A 216 21.20 4.02 19.62
N ARG A 217 22.14 4.93 19.36
CA ARG A 217 21.93 6.04 18.40
C ARG A 217 21.57 5.55 16.99
N PHE A 218 21.81 4.26 16.66
CA PHE A 218 21.69 3.75 15.30
C PHE A 218 21.17 2.30 15.14
N ASP A 219 20.85 1.54 16.21
CA ASP A 219 20.35 0.18 16.02
C ASP A 219 19.57 -0.36 17.23
N GLN A 220 18.29 -0.66 17.03
CA GLN A 220 17.49 -1.42 18.01
C GLN A 220 16.99 -2.74 17.43
N SER A 221 17.57 -3.20 16.32
CA SER A 221 17.40 -4.58 15.90
C SER A 221 18.10 -5.52 16.87
N HIS A 222 17.56 -6.73 17.03
CA HIS A 222 18.06 -7.77 17.93
C HIS A 222 19.47 -8.30 17.58
N GLU A 223 20.24 -7.59 16.75
CA GLU A 223 21.62 -7.88 16.37
C GLU A 223 22.59 -6.91 17.07
N GLY A 224 22.31 -6.56 18.32
CA GLY A 224 23.25 -5.84 19.17
C GLY A 224 24.28 -6.78 19.80
N ILE A 225 25.40 -6.21 20.25
CA ILE A 225 26.49 -6.89 20.98
C ILE A 225 25.92 -7.80 22.08
N ASP A 226 26.13 -9.12 21.96
CA ASP A 226 25.72 -10.10 22.98
C ASP A 226 26.93 -10.46 23.84
N LEU A 227 27.00 -9.84 25.02
CA LEU A 227 28.08 -10.11 25.97
C LEU A 227 28.05 -11.55 26.51
N GLY A 228 26.90 -12.22 26.48
CA GLY A 228 26.76 -13.62 26.86
C GLY A 228 27.45 -14.54 25.85
N GLU A 229 27.13 -14.39 24.56
CA GLU A 229 27.80 -15.13 23.48
C GLU A 229 29.30 -14.81 23.39
N LEU A 230 29.68 -13.56 23.67
CA LEU A 230 31.09 -13.14 23.72
C LEU A 230 31.89 -13.87 24.83
N PHE A 231 31.26 -14.14 25.97
CA PHE A 231 31.93 -14.69 27.15
C PHE A 231 31.86 -16.23 27.21
N GLU A 232 30.91 -16.87 26.51
CA GLU A 232 30.69 -18.33 26.50
C GLU A 232 31.94 -19.14 26.06
N PRO A 233 32.69 -18.77 24.99
CA PRO A 233 33.89 -19.50 24.57
C PRO A 233 34.99 -19.55 25.64
N PHE A 234 35.00 -18.57 26.55
CA PHE A 234 35.98 -18.45 27.63
C PHE A 234 35.49 -19.10 28.94
N GLY A 235 34.37 -19.82 28.91
CA GLY A 235 33.74 -20.42 30.09
C GLY A 235 33.03 -19.40 30.99
N GLY A 236 32.76 -18.20 30.47
CA GLY A 236 31.91 -17.20 31.11
C GLY A 236 30.43 -17.43 30.84
N GLY A 237 29.58 -16.65 31.49
CA GLY A 237 28.14 -16.73 31.30
C GLY A 237 27.45 -15.43 31.69
N GLY A 238 26.24 -15.23 31.17
CA GLY A 238 25.47 -14.03 31.43
C GLY A 238 24.29 -13.83 30.49
N HIS A 239 23.79 -12.60 30.51
CA HIS A 239 22.81 -12.07 29.58
C HIS A 239 23.50 -11.19 28.51
N PRO A 240 22.82 -10.88 27.40
CA PRO A 240 23.38 -10.02 26.34
C PRO A 240 23.93 -8.67 26.83
N ARG A 241 23.36 -8.14 27.93
CA ARG A 241 23.74 -6.84 28.53
C ARG A 241 24.77 -6.94 29.66
N ALA A 242 25.02 -8.14 30.15
CA ALA A 242 25.66 -8.37 31.43
C ALA A 242 26.24 -9.78 31.49
N ALA A 243 27.56 -9.89 31.35
CA ALA A 243 28.25 -11.17 31.42
C ALA A 243 29.47 -11.10 32.34
N ALA A 244 29.88 -12.26 32.87
CA ALA A 244 31.08 -12.38 33.69
C ALA A 244 31.80 -13.68 33.39
N LEU A 245 33.13 -13.64 33.44
CA LEU A 245 34.00 -14.82 33.33
C LEU A 245 35.03 -14.79 34.45
N THR A 246 35.46 -15.96 34.89
CA THR A 246 36.58 -16.09 35.84
C THR A 246 37.45 -17.26 35.44
N THR A 247 38.71 -16.98 35.11
CA THR A 247 39.67 -17.96 34.60
C THR A 247 40.92 -18.03 35.49
N ARG A 248 41.70 -19.12 35.36
CA ARG A 248 42.90 -19.37 36.16
C ARG A 248 44.08 -19.68 35.26
N GLY A 249 45.27 -19.18 35.60
CA GLY A 249 46.52 -19.53 34.90
C GLY A 249 46.57 -19.06 33.44
N VAL A 250 45.83 -18.00 33.10
CA VAL A 250 45.79 -17.40 31.76
C VAL A 250 46.44 -16.03 31.84
N ASP A 251 47.05 -15.57 30.74
CA ASP A 251 47.57 -14.22 30.63
C ASP A 251 46.40 -13.21 30.62
N PRO A 252 46.30 -12.32 31.64
CA PRO A 252 45.23 -11.33 31.74
C PRO A 252 45.15 -10.38 30.55
N GLU A 253 46.29 -9.96 30.03
CA GLU A 253 46.37 -8.97 28.94
C GLU A 253 45.96 -9.60 27.62
N GLN A 254 46.42 -10.83 27.36
CA GLN A 254 46.05 -11.57 26.16
C GLN A 254 44.55 -11.90 26.13
N THR A 255 43.99 -12.36 27.26
CA THR A 255 42.57 -12.74 27.34
C THR A 255 41.65 -11.52 27.12
N LEU A 256 42.01 -10.37 27.68
CA LEU A 256 41.27 -9.13 27.46
C LEU A 256 41.36 -8.65 26.01
N ALA A 257 42.53 -8.78 25.38
CA ALA A 257 42.72 -8.44 23.97
C ALA A 257 41.87 -9.32 23.04
N GLU A 258 41.80 -10.63 23.28
CA GLU A 258 40.96 -11.57 22.52
C GLU A 258 39.47 -11.24 22.64
N LEU A 259 39.01 -10.88 23.85
CA LEU A 259 37.63 -10.42 24.08
C LEU A 259 37.34 -9.09 23.37
N LEU A 260 38.28 -8.15 23.35
CA LEU A 260 38.13 -6.88 22.63
C LEU A 260 38.05 -7.10 21.12
N ASP A 261 38.83 -8.01 20.55
CA ASP A 261 38.77 -8.32 19.11
C ASP A 261 37.47 -9.04 18.72
N GLN A 262 36.96 -9.94 19.56
CA GLN A 262 35.63 -10.52 19.35
C GLN A 262 34.51 -9.48 19.53
N LEU A 263 34.63 -8.59 20.52
CA LEU A 263 33.69 -7.50 20.71
C LEU A 263 33.65 -6.59 19.48
N ARG A 264 34.81 -6.21 18.94
CA ARG A 264 34.94 -5.40 17.71
C ARG A 264 34.25 -6.05 16.51
N SER A 265 34.32 -7.37 16.38
CA SER A 265 33.70 -8.08 15.25
C SER A 265 32.18 -8.23 15.37
N GLN A 266 31.63 -8.14 16.58
CA GLN A 266 30.18 -8.13 16.82
C GLN A 266 29.54 -6.75 16.64
N ILE A 267 30.32 -5.66 16.58
CA ILE A 267 29.77 -4.31 16.43
C ILE A 267 29.20 -4.12 15.02
N PRO A 268 27.90 -3.83 14.87
CA PRO A 268 27.29 -3.66 13.55
C PRO A 268 27.84 -2.44 12.82
N HIS A 269 28.07 -2.57 11.52
CA HIS A 269 28.44 -1.44 10.68
C HIS A 269 27.21 -0.56 10.42
N PRO A 270 27.30 0.76 10.61
CA PRO A 270 26.21 1.66 10.26
C PRO A 270 25.95 1.59 8.74
N PRO A 271 24.69 1.72 8.31
CA PRO A 271 24.35 1.71 6.89
C PRO A 271 25.14 2.78 6.13
N VAL A 272 25.66 2.40 4.97
CA VAL A 272 26.51 3.27 4.12
C VAL A 272 25.73 3.85 2.95
N ALA A 273 26.23 4.92 2.35
CA ALA A 273 25.60 5.65 1.25
C ALA A 273 25.10 4.73 0.11
N ARG A 274 25.86 3.67 -0.23
CA ARG A 274 25.50 2.70 -1.27
C ARG A 274 24.17 1.98 -0.98
N GLU A 275 23.84 1.78 0.30
CA GLU A 275 22.59 1.12 0.72
C GLU A 275 21.39 2.08 0.78
N LEU A 276 21.66 3.38 0.92
CA LEU A 276 20.66 4.45 1.01
C LEU A 276 20.34 5.09 -0.34
N MET A 277 21.32 5.13 -1.25
CA MET A 277 21.27 5.97 -2.44
C MET A 277 20.26 5.48 -3.47
N SER A 278 19.62 6.43 -4.15
CA SER A 278 18.92 6.17 -5.40
C SER A 278 19.94 6.14 -6.55
N SER A 279 19.88 5.11 -7.40
CA SER A 279 20.80 4.92 -8.52
C SER A 279 20.11 4.21 -9.70
N PRO A 280 20.52 4.48 -10.96
CA PRO A 280 21.33 5.63 -11.41
C PRO A 280 20.63 6.99 -11.25
N VAL A 281 21.46 8.03 -11.16
CA VAL A 281 20.99 9.41 -10.98
C VAL A 281 20.54 9.97 -12.33
N ARG A 282 19.35 10.57 -12.36
CA ARG A 282 18.89 11.32 -13.53
C ARG A 282 19.73 12.59 -13.67
N THR A 283 20.38 12.75 -14.82
CA THR A 283 21.24 13.90 -15.09
C THR A 283 20.72 14.75 -16.25
N ILE A 284 21.13 16.02 -16.28
CA ILE A 284 20.89 16.95 -17.38
C ILE A 284 22.19 17.67 -17.76
N ARG A 285 22.19 18.32 -18.93
CA ARG A 285 23.34 19.11 -19.41
C ARG A 285 23.28 20.54 -18.88
N PRO A 286 24.42 21.23 -18.72
CA PRO A 286 24.46 22.64 -18.30
C PRO A 286 23.69 23.58 -19.23
N ASP A 287 23.62 23.24 -20.52
CA ASP A 287 22.93 24.02 -21.54
C ASP A 287 21.44 23.66 -21.70
N THR A 288 20.93 22.66 -20.97
CA THR A 288 19.50 22.36 -20.89
C THR A 288 18.73 23.61 -20.43
N THR A 289 17.57 23.89 -21.01
CA THR A 289 16.77 25.06 -20.63
C THR A 289 16.02 24.83 -19.32
N ILE A 290 15.67 25.91 -18.61
CA ILE A 290 14.87 25.85 -17.38
C ILE A 290 13.53 25.14 -17.63
N GLN A 291 12.86 25.46 -18.74
CA GLN A 291 11.59 24.82 -19.10
C GLN A 291 11.74 23.31 -19.31
N GLU A 292 12.82 22.88 -19.98
CA GLU A 292 13.08 21.45 -20.20
C GLU A 292 13.45 20.76 -18.89
N ALA A 293 14.29 21.38 -18.06
CA ALA A 293 14.61 20.86 -16.74
C ALA A 293 13.36 20.71 -15.85
N GLN A 294 12.42 21.66 -15.92
CA GLN A 294 11.15 21.58 -15.18
C GLN A 294 10.29 20.44 -15.72
N ARG A 295 10.20 20.29 -17.05
CA ARG A 295 9.50 19.18 -17.68
C ARG A 295 10.08 17.84 -17.23
N ILE A 296 11.40 17.72 -17.13
CA ILE A 296 12.08 16.53 -16.62
C ILE A 296 11.74 16.31 -15.13
N LEU A 297 11.81 17.33 -14.26
CA LEU A 297 11.42 17.18 -12.86
C LEU A 297 9.98 16.68 -12.70
N LEU A 298 9.05 17.28 -13.44
CA LEU A 298 7.63 16.90 -13.41
C LEU A 298 7.43 15.49 -13.96
N ARG A 299 8.10 15.15 -15.07
CA ARG A 299 8.02 13.83 -15.71
C ARG A 299 8.45 12.70 -14.78
N TYR A 300 9.50 12.91 -13.97
CA TYR A 300 10.07 11.85 -13.12
C TYR A 300 9.74 11.99 -11.64
N GLY A 301 8.91 12.98 -11.26
CA GLY A 301 8.54 13.23 -9.87
C GLY A 301 9.73 13.62 -8.98
N HIS A 302 10.78 14.18 -9.57
CA HIS A 302 11.99 14.55 -8.85
C HIS A 302 11.87 15.96 -8.26
N SER A 303 12.52 16.20 -7.13
CA SER A 303 12.66 17.53 -6.53
C SER A 303 13.94 18.24 -6.97
N GLY A 304 14.78 17.58 -7.75
CA GLY A 304 16.04 18.10 -8.27
C GLY A 304 16.74 17.19 -9.26
N LEU A 305 17.70 17.75 -10.00
CA LEU A 305 18.50 17.06 -11.01
C LEU A 305 19.98 17.34 -10.78
N SER A 306 20.80 16.32 -11.02
CA SER A 306 22.25 16.49 -11.12
C SER A 306 22.61 16.98 -12.52
N VAL A 307 23.54 17.91 -12.63
CA VAL A 307 24.00 18.49 -13.88
C VAL A 307 25.39 17.95 -14.17
N VAL A 308 25.58 17.35 -15.34
CA VAL A 308 26.83 16.70 -15.74
C VAL A 308 27.37 17.22 -17.07
N ASP A 309 28.69 17.39 -17.17
CA ASP A 309 29.39 17.77 -18.39
C ASP A 309 29.43 16.64 -19.43
N GLU A 310 29.89 16.92 -20.65
CA GLU A 310 29.91 15.97 -21.77
C GLU A 310 30.60 14.63 -21.44
N GLU A 311 31.58 14.64 -20.54
CA GLU A 311 32.36 13.48 -20.08
C GLU A 311 31.65 12.69 -18.96
N GLY A 312 30.54 13.22 -18.42
CA GLY A 312 29.77 12.60 -17.34
C GLY A 312 30.13 13.10 -15.95
N GLY A 313 31.06 14.07 -15.85
CA GLY A 313 31.50 14.69 -14.61
C GLY A 313 30.42 15.58 -14.01
N LEU A 314 30.24 15.50 -12.69
CA LEU A 314 29.25 16.30 -11.96
C LEU A 314 29.71 17.77 -11.85
N VAL A 315 28.93 18.69 -12.44
CA VAL A 315 29.24 20.13 -12.49
C VAL A 315 28.23 21.02 -11.78
N GLY A 316 27.05 20.50 -11.43
CA GLY A 316 26.07 21.25 -10.65
C GLY A 316 24.89 20.43 -10.18
N ILE A 317 24.03 21.06 -9.40
CA ILE A 317 22.72 20.53 -8.98
C ILE A 317 21.71 21.64 -9.16
N ILE A 318 20.53 21.31 -9.70
CA ILE A 318 19.41 22.25 -9.75
C ILE A 318 18.20 21.66 -9.02
N SER A 319 17.55 22.45 -8.17
CA SER A 319 16.34 22.07 -7.43
C SER A 319 15.08 22.60 -8.09
N ARG A 320 13.94 21.99 -7.73
CA ARG A 320 12.61 22.48 -8.10
C ARG A 320 12.42 23.93 -7.69
N ARG A 321 12.92 24.31 -6.50
CA ARG A 321 12.85 25.68 -6.00
C ARG A 321 13.58 26.65 -6.93
N ASP A 322 14.77 26.28 -7.40
CA ASP A 322 15.58 27.11 -8.30
C ASP A 322 14.87 27.30 -9.65
N LEU A 323 14.27 26.23 -10.19
CA LEU A 323 13.48 26.28 -11.43
C LEU A 323 12.21 27.12 -11.26
N ASP A 324 11.47 26.94 -10.18
CA ASP A 324 10.22 27.66 -9.93
C ASP A 324 10.48 29.17 -9.79
N ILE A 325 11.58 29.56 -9.12
CA ILE A 325 12.03 30.97 -9.06
C ILE A 325 12.36 31.48 -10.47
N ALA A 326 13.15 30.73 -11.24
CA ALA A 326 13.54 31.14 -12.60
C ALA A 326 12.30 31.33 -13.51
N LEU A 327 11.33 30.41 -13.43
CA LEU A 327 10.11 30.45 -14.23
C LEU A 327 9.16 31.57 -13.82
N HIS A 328 9.04 31.84 -12.52
CA HIS A 328 8.25 32.96 -12.02
C HIS A 328 8.75 34.30 -12.56
N HIS A 329 10.06 34.43 -12.78
CA HIS A 329 10.68 35.60 -13.40
C HIS A 329 10.78 35.53 -14.93
N GLY A 330 10.11 34.57 -15.58
CA GLY A 330 10.04 34.49 -17.05
C GLY A 330 11.26 33.90 -17.73
N PHE A 331 12.18 33.26 -17.00
CA PHE A 331 13.43 32.71 -17.55
C PHE A 331 13.29 31.28 -18.08
N SER A 332 12.15 30.95 -18.69
CA SER A 332 11.88 29.61 -19.25
C SER A 332 12.93 29.14 -20.27
N HIS A 333 13.43 30.07 -21.09
CA HIS A 333 14.45 29.82 -22.12
C HIS A 333 15.89 29.88 -21.61
N ALA A 334 16.11 30.34 -20.38
CA ALA A 334 17.45 30.44 -19.83
C ALA A 334 18.07 29.06 -19.60
N ARG A 335 19.40 29.00 -19.52
CA ARG A 335 20.15 27.74 -19.35
C ARG A 335 20.36 27.42 -17.88
N VAL A 336 20.25 26.13 -17.55
CA VAL A 336 20.42 25.58 -16.20
C VAL A 336 21.73 26.04 -15.54
N LYS A 337 22.82 26.15 -16.31
CA LYS A 337 24.13 26.60 -15.78
C LYS A 337 24.12 27.95 -15.06
N GLY A 338 23.15 28.83 -15.37
CA GLY A 338 23.01 30.13 -14.71
C GLY A 338 22.26 30.09 -13.38
N TYR A 339 21.59 28.98 -13.07
CA TYR A 339 20.71 28.83 -11.91
C TYR A 339 21.07 27.63 -11.02
N MET A 340 21.94 26.74 -11.49
CA MET A 340 22.39 25.57 -10.72
C MET A 340 23.38 25.97 -9.62
N THR A 341 23.36 25.21 -8.53
CA THR A 341 24.41 25.27 -7.50
C THR A 341 25.65 24.56 -8.01
N THR A 342 26.81 25.23 -7.95
CA THR A 342 28.11 24.71 -8.42
C THR A 342 29.06 24.31 -7.29
N ASN A 343 28.87 24.84 -6.08
CA ASN A 343 29.64 24.43 -4.91
C ASN A 343 29.00 23.17 -4.31
N LEU A 344 29.40 22.01 -4.82
CA LEU A 344 28.79 20.74 -4.49
C LEU A 344 29.48 20.08 -3.29
N LYS A 345 28.67 19.56 -2.37
CA LYS A 345 29.12 18.58 -1.38
C LYS A 345 28.73 17.20 -1.89
N THR A 346 29.71 16.30 -1.96
CA THR A 346 29.56 14.93 -2.44
C THR A 346 30.04 13.95 -1.39
N ILE A 347 29.58 12.72 -1.48
CA ILE A 347 29.93 11.61 -0.57
C ILE A 347 30.44 10.41 -1.38
N ALA A 348 31.12 9.48 -0.73
CA ALA A 348 31.56 8.22 -1.32
C ALA A 348 30.53 7.10 -1.08
N PRO A 349 30.54 5.99 -1.85
CA PRO A 349 29.61 4.89 -1.64
C PRO A 349 29.68 4.28 -0.24
N GLU A 350 30.86 4.32 0.38
CA GLU A 350 31.11 3.75 1.72
C GLU A 350 30.94 4.79 2.84
N THR A 351 30.49 6.02 2.54
CA THR A 351 30.25 7.05 3.56
C THR A 351 29.12 6.60 4.50
N PRO A 352 29.32 6.58 5.83
CA PRO A 352 28.33 6.11 6.79
C PRO A 352 27.16 7.09 6.98
N LEU A 353 25.98 6.59 7.35
CA LEU A 353 24.77 7.38 7.59
C LEU A 353 24.98 8.57 8.54
N THR A 354 25.77 8.38 9.59
CA THR A 354 26.08 9.40 10.60
C THR A 354 26.76 10.63 9.99
N GLU A 355 27.69 10.41 9.07
CA GLU A 355 28.37 11.46 8.34
C GLU A 355 27.43 12.12 7.33
N ILE A 356 26.60 11.34 6.62
CA ILE A 356 25.58 11.85 5.70
C ILE A 356 24.61 12.81 6.43
N GLU A 357 24.12 12.42 7.60
CA GLU A 357 23.26 13.24 8.45
C GLU A 357 23.95 14.54 8.86
N SER A 358 25.18 14.44 9.38
CA SER A 358 25.98 15.58 9.79
C SER A 358 26.18 16.57 8.64
N LEU A 359 26.51 16.07 7.43
CA LEU A 359 26.64 16.89 6.23
C LEU A 359 25.32 17.56 5.83
N MET A 360 24.21 16.83 5.85
CA MET A 360 22.89 17.38 5.50
C MET A 360 22.42 18.45 6.49
N MET A 361 22.66 18.27 7.78
CA MET A 361 22.29 19.24 8.82
C MET A 361 23.21 20.45 8.82
N THR A 362 24.52 20.25 8.84
CA THR A 362 25.52 21.32 8.97
C THR A 362 25.45 22.31 7.81
N TYR A 363 25.25 21.80 6.59
CA TYR A 363 25.23 22.62 5.38
C TYR A 363 23.82 22.93 4.86
N ASP A 364 22.75 22.53 5.59
CA ASP A 364 21.35 22.60 5.16
C ASP A 364 21.12 22.05 3.74
N ILE A 365 21.76 20.90 3.44
CA ILE A 365 21.70 20.28 2.12
C ILE A 365 20.58 19.24 2.08
N GLY A 366 19.74 19.30 1.04
CA GLY A 366 18.63 18.36 0.83
C GLY A 366 19.02 17.05 0.13
N ARG A 367 20.17 17.04 -0.54
CA ARG A 367 20.63 15.95 -1.41
C ARG A 367 22.15 15.91 -1.55
N LEU A 368 22.74 14.73 -1.46
CA LEU A 368 24.17 14.49 -1.57
C LEU A 368 24.43 13.52 -2.73
N PRO A 369 25.05 13.98 -3.83
CA PRO A 369 25.54 13.10 -4.89
C PRO A 369 26.62 12.17 -4.36
N VAL A 370 26.55 10.91 -4.76
CA VAL A 370 27.50 9.86 -4.44
C VAL A 370 28.44 9.70 -5.63
N LEU A 371 29.74 9.91 -5.40
CA LEU A 371 30.78 9.75 -6.40
C LEU A 371 31.64 8.52 -6.09
N ASP A 372 31.80 7.63 -7.07
CA ASP A 372 32.78 6.53 -7.00
C ASP A 372 33.88 6.79 -8.03
N GLN A 373 35.13 6.89 -7.57
CA GLN A 373 36.29 7.25 -8.41
C GLN A 373 36.10 8.51 -9.28
N GLY A 374 35.23 9.44 -8.84
CA GLY A 374 34.91 10.68 -9.56
C GLY A 374 33.68 10.60 -10.48
N GLU A 375 33.11 9.41 -10.68
CA GLU A 375 31.89 9.22 -11.47
C GLU A 375 30.63 9.27 -10.59
N LEU A 376 29.56 9.88 -11.12
CA LEU A 376 28.29 9.98 -10.42
C LEU A 376 27.54 8.64 -10.43
N VAL A 377 27.57 7.92 -9.30
CA VAL A 377 26.96 6.59 -9.17
C VAL A 377 25.60 6.60 -8.46
N GLY A 378 25.30 7.63 -7.67
CA GLY A 378 24.06 7.68 -6.87
C GLY A 378 23.75 9.05 -6.27
N ILE A 379 22.59 9.16 -5.63
CA ILE A 379 22.20 10.34 -4.85
C ILE A 379 21.46 9.93 -3.59
N VAL A 380 21.82 10.52 -2.45
CA VAL A 380 21.11 10.33 -1.17
C VAL A 380 20.31 11.59 -0.86
N THR A 381 19.02 11.44 -0.56
CA THR A 381 18.13 12.56 -0.21
C THR A 381 17.73 12.52 1.27
N ARG A 382 17.26 13.64 1.83
CA ARG A 382 16.71 13.68 3.19
C ARG A 382 15.62 12.64 3.42
N THR A 383 14.80 12.36 2.41
CA THR A 383 13.75 11.34 2.49
C THR A 383 14.33 9.94 2.66
N ASP A 384 15.48 9.65 2.05
CA ASP A 384 16.13 8.34 2.15
C ASP A 384 16.72 8.14 3.56
N VAL A 385 17.35 9.19 4.11
CA VAL A 385 17.84 9.21 5.50
C VAL A 385 16.69 9.03 6.51
N LEU A 386 15.62 9.82 6.39
CA LEU A 386 14.47 9.72 7.30
C LEU A 386 13.78 8.35 7.24
N ARG A 387 13.72 7.72 6.06
CA ARG A 387 13.16 6.38 5.90
C ARG A 387 13.99 5.33 6.64
N GLN A 388 15.32 5.45 6.59
CA GLN A 388 16.22 4.55 7.30
C GLN A 388 16.05 4.69 8.82
N LEU A 389 16.05 5.92 9.34
CA LEU A 389 15.84 6.20 10.77
C LEU A 389 14.48 5.69 11.31
N HIS A 390 13.42 5.79 10.51
CA HIS A 390 12.11 5.28 10.90
C HIS A 390 12.07 3.74 10.97
N ARG A 391 12.85 3.06 10.14
CA ARG A 391 12.94 1.60 10.14
C ARG A 391 13.64 1.09 11.40
N GLU A 392 14.76 1.71 11.78
CA GLU A 392 15.50 1.35 13.00
C GLU A 392 14.64 1.45 14.27
N LYS A 393 13.80 2.49 14.37
CA LYS A 393 12.86 2.65 15.49
C LYS A 393 11.80 1.55 15.57
N ALA A 394 11.26 1.10 14.43
CA ALA A 394 10.21 0.08 14.40
C ALA A 394 10.71 -1.31 14.83
N ILE A 395 12.01 -1.60 14.70
CA ILE A 395 12.59 -2.89 15.11
C ILE A 395 12.81 -2.92 16.63
N GLY A 396 13.09 -1.76 17.25
CA GLY A 396 13.42 -1.65 18.67
C GLY A 396 12.30 -1.84 19.68
N GLU A 397 11.09 -1.44 19.31
CA GLU A 397 9.94 -1.53 20.23
C GLU A 397 9.50 -2.98 20.49
N GLN A 398 9.91 -3.96 19.68
CA GLN A 398 9.50 -5.37 19.85
C GLN A 398 10.47 -6.24 20.67
N GLY A 399 11.70 -5.79 20.93
CA GLY A 399 12.65 -6.58 21.72
C GLY A 399 12.41 -6.61 23.21
N ALA A 400 11.57 -5.71 23.71
CA ALA A 400 11.09 -5.71 25.09
C ALA A 400 9.74 -6.46 25.27
N GLY A 401 9.17 -7.03 24.20
CA GLY A 401 7.76 -7.43 24.13
C GLY A 401 7.47 -8.92 23.99
N LYS A 402 8.35 -9.84 24.41
CA LYS A 402 8.00 -11.28 24.47
C LYS A 402 7.77 -11.74 25.90
N GLY A 403 6.56 -11.49 26.40
CA GLY A 403 6.07 -12.15 27.60
C GLY A 403 5.01 -11.35 28.35
N LYS A 404 3.79 -11.29 27.83
CA LYS A 404 2.55 -11.20 28.63
C LYS A 404 1.33 -11.33 27.72
N GLU A 405 0.71 -12.50 27.77
CA GLU A 405 -0.71 -12.64 27.43
C GLU A 405 -1.53 -11.81 28.43
N GLU A 406 -2.19 -10.76 27.95
CA GLU A 406 -3.14 -9.99 28.73
C GLU A 406 -4.48 -10.71 28.82
N ARG A 407 -4.78 -11.23 30.01
CA ARG A 407 -6.15 -11.55 30.43
C ARG A 407 -6.76 -10.35 31.17
N GLY A 408 -7.57 -9.59 30.43
CA GLY A 408 -8.89 -9.10 30.85
C GLY A 408 -8.97 -7.93 31.84
N GLY A 409 -9.41 -6.77 31.33
CA GLY A 409 -9.99 -5.69 32.12
C GLY A 409 -10.65 -4.61 31.26
N ARG A 410 -11.99 -4.58 31.22
CA ARG A 410 -12.82 -3.64 30.44
C ARG A 410 -12.56 -2.16 30.80
N ARG A 411 -12.16 -1.33 29.82
CA ARG A 411 -12.75 0.02 29.56
C ARG A 411 -12.19 0.71 28.31
N GLU A 412 -13.12 1.29 27.54
CA GLU A 412 -13.01 2.35 26.51
C GLU A 412 -12.58 1.97 25.07
N GLU A 413 -13.53 1.33 24.39
CA GLU A 413 -13.60 1.14 22.94
C GLU A 413 -13.78 2.48 22.19
N ARG A 414 -12.68 3.05 21.67
CA ARG A 414 -12.65 3.78 20.37
C ARG A 414 -11.26 4.29 19.93
N GLY A 415 -10.21 4.16 20.74
CA GLY A 415 -8.87 4.69 20.41
C GLY A 415 -7.75 3.67 20.17
N GLU A 416 -7.94 2.40 20.52
CA GLU A 416 -6.83 1.41 20.55
C GLU A 416 -6.74 0.51 19.31
N ARG A 417 -7.74 0.53 18.43
CA ARG A 417 -7.78 -0.33 17.23
C ARG A 417 -6.70 -0.01 16.19
N SER A 418 -6.12 1.20 16.22
CA SER A 418 -5.13 1.65 15.21
C SER A 418 -3.67 1.37 15.57
N LYS A 419 -3.34 0.90 16.78
CA LYS A 419 -1.93 0.70 17.20
C LYS A 419 -1.38 -0.69 16.91
N HIS A 420 -2.18 -1.74 17.11
CA HIS A 420 -1.68 -3.11 17.13
C HIS A 420 -1.17 -3.67 15.80
N TRP A 421 -1.50 -3.09 14.65
CA TRP A 421 -1.10 -3.64 13.35
C TRP A 421 0.18 -3.00 12.79
N ARG A 422 0.48 -1.73 13.17
CA ARG A 422 1.64 -0.98 12.66
C ARG A 422 2.93 -1.71 13.02
N ASP A 423 2.90 -2.39 14.16
CA ASP A 423 4.03 -3.08 14.75
C ASP A 423 4.28 -4.45 14.08
N TYR A 424 3.29 -5.08 13.44
CA TYR A 424 3.41 -6.47 12.94
C TYR A 424 3.75 -6.64 11.46
N CYS A 425 3.70 -5.59 10.62
CA CYS A 425 3.75 -5.77 9.15
C CYS A 425 5.01 -5.26 8.42
N VAL A 426 6.10 -4.90 9.11
CA VAL A 426 7.26 -4.26 8.43
C VAL A 426 8.57 -5.03 8.58
N LEU A 427 8.61 -6.14 9.32
CA LEU A 427 9.82 -6.96 9.43
C LEU A 427 9.95 -7.93 8.24
N PRO A 428 11.06 -7.88 7.47
CA PRO A 428 11.25 -8.74 6.29
C PRO A 428 11.09 -10.24 6.58
N GLY A 429 11.56 -10.69 7.75
CA GLY A 429 11.45 -12.09 8.18
C GLY A 429 10.00 -12.56 8.41
N VAL A 430 9.16 -11.72 9.03
CA VAL A 430 7.75 -12.03 9.29
C VAL A 430 6.96 -12.07 7.99
N VAL A 431 7.18 -11.10 7.11
CA VAL A 431 6.50 -11.04 5.81
C VAL A 431 6.89 -12.22 4.92
N ARG A 432 8.16 -12.64 4.95
CA ARG A 432 8.61 -13.86 4.25
C ARG A 432 7.91 -15.10 4.79
N GLN A 433 7.76 -15.22 6.10
CA GLN A 433 7.05 -16.34 6.72
C GLN A 433 5.56 -16.32 6.34
N VAL A 434 4.91 -15.16 6.41
CA VAL A 434 3.52 -14.98 5.97
C VAL A 434 3.34 -15.34 4.50
N LEU A 435 4.25 -14.94 3.62
CA LEU A 435 4.21 -15.32 2.20
C LEU A 435 4.31 -16.84 2.03
N ARG A 436 5.24 -17.49 2.73
CA ARG A 436 5.41 -18.96 2.68
C ARG A 436 4.18 -19.70 3.19
N ASP A 437 3.61 -19.23 4.29
CA ASP A 437 2.52 -19.92 4.97
C ASP A 437 1.15 -19.68 4.28
N ARG A 438 0.98 -18.52 3.61
CA ARG A 438 -0.27 -18.15 2.93
C ARG A 438 -0.31 -18.51 1.45
N LEU A 439 0.81 -18.48 0.73
CA LEU A 439 0.81 -18.83 -0.70
C LEU A 439 0.79 -20.35 -0.87
N ALA A 440 0.19 -20.82 -1.97
CA ALA A 440 0.28 -22.24 -2.32
C ALA A 440 1.76 -22.66 -2.44
N PRO A 441 2.18 -23.82 -1.89
CA PRO A 441 3.58 -24.25 -1.92
C PRO A 441 4.19 -24.26 -3.33
N THR A 442 3.41 -24.70 -4.32
CA THR A 442 3.82 -24.75 -5.73
C THR A 442 4.05 -23.36 -6.32
N LEU A 443 3.24 -22.37 -5.92
CA LEU A 443 3.42 -20.99 -6.32
C LEU A 443 4.67 -20.39 -5.66
N TRP A 444 4.88 -20.66 -4.37
CA TRP A 444 6.09 -20.23 -3.66
C TRP A 444 7.37 -20.74 -4.34
N ASP A 445 7.39 -22.00 -4.77
CA ASP A 445 8.53 -22.59 -5.48
C ASP A 445 8.84 -21.85 -6.80
N VAL A 446 7.80 -21.49 -7.57
CA VAL A 446 7.96 -20.72 -8.82
C VAL A 446 8.51 -19.31 -8.52
N LEU A 447 7.99 -18.64 -7.48
CA LEU A 447 8.47 -17.30 -7.08
C LEU A 447 9.93 -17.34 -6.61
N MET A 448 10.33 -18.37 -5.87
CA MET A 448 11.72 -18.54 -5.43
C MET A 448 12.65 -18.93 -6.57
N ALA A 449 12.19 -19.72 -7.54
CA ALA A 449 12.94 -19.98 -8.77
C ALA A 449 13.16 -18.67 -9.57
N ALA A 450 12.13 -17.83 -9.70
CA ALA A 450 12.23 -16.53 -10.33
C ALA A 450 13.19 -15.59 -9.59
N ALA A 451 13.10 -15.54 -8.25
CA ALA A 451 13.99 -14.74 -7.42
C ALA A 451 15.45 -15.17 -7.58
N LYS A 452 15.72 -16.48 -7.57
CA LYS A 452 17.07 -17.03 -7.79
C LYS A 452 17.63 -16.64 -9.17
N GLN A 453 16.83 -16.77 -10.23
CA GLN A 453 17.26 -16.39 -11.58
C GLN A 453 17.52 -14.88 -11.72
N ALA A 454 16.77 -14.04 -11.01
CA ALA A 454 17.02 -12.61 -10.94
C ALA A 454 18.31 -12.30 -10.16
N GLU A 455 18.54 -12.93 -9.01
CA GLU A 455 19.75 -12.77 -8.20
C GLU A 455 21.02 -13.17 -8.93
N GLU A 456 21.02 -14.29 -9.67
CA GLU A 456 22.15 -14.75 -10.49
C GLU A 456 22.58 -13.70 -11.53
N ARG A 457 21.65 -12.83 -11.94
CA ARG A 457 21.88 -11.74 -12.90
C ARG A 457 22.11 -10.38 -12.23
N GLY A 458 22.05 -10.32 -10.90
CA GLY A 458 22.18 -9.10 -10.11
C GLY A 458 20.96 -8.18 -10.17
N TRP A 459 19.79 -8.70 -10.54
CA TRP A 459 18.53 -7.95 -10.57
C TRP A 459 17.75 -8.09 -9.27
N GLN A 460 16.90 -7.11 -8.98
CA GLN A 460 15.99 -7.15 -7.85
C GLN A 460 14.58 -7.51 -8.34
N LEU A 461 13.96 -8.51 -7.72
CA LEU A 461 12.61 -8.98 -8.09
C LEU A 461 11.61 -8.57 -7.01
N TYR A 462 10.48 -8.04 -7.47
CA TYR A 462 9.40 -7.56 -6.61
C TYR A 462 8.07 -8.18 -6.99
N LEU A 463 7.33 -8.66 -6.00
CA LEU A 463 5.89 -8.88 -6.11
C LEU A 463 5.18 -7.54 -5.94
N VAL A 464 4.28 -7.16 -6.85
CA VAL A 464 3.69 -5.80 -6.84
C VAL A 464 2.18 -5.81 -6.99
N GLY A 465 1.52 -4.71 -6.63
CA GLY A 465 0.14 -4.45 -7.04
C GLY A 465 -0.92 -5.22 -6.29
N GLY A 466 -1.90 -5.74 -7.04
CA GLY A 466 -3.10 -6.37 -6.48
C GLY A 466 -2.79 -7.61 -5.62
N ALA A 467 -1.76 -8.37 -5.99
CA ALA A 467 -1.33 -9.54 -5.22
C ALA A 467 -0.85 -9.16 -3.81
N VAL A 468 -0.10 -8.05 -3.68
CA VAL A 468 0.36 -7.53 -2.38
C VAL A 468 -0.83 -7.07 -1.53
N ARG A 469 -1.76 -6.32 -2.14
CA ARG A 469 -2.99 -5.86 -1.48
C ARG A 469 -3.81 -7.03 -0.94
N ASP A 470 -4.09 -8.02 -1.79
CA ASP A 470 -4.96 -9.14 -1.46
C ASP A 470 -4.32 -10.05 -0.37
N LEU A 471 -2.98 -10.17 -0.37
CA LEU A 471 -2.23 -10.78 0.73
C LEU A 471 -2.48 -10.08 2.07
N PHE A 472 -2.36 -8.75 2.14
CA PHE A 472 -2.58 -8.00 3.39
C PHE A 472 -4.04 -8.04 3.85
N LEU A 473 -5.00 -7.94 2.93
CA LEU A 473 -6.43 -8.04 3.25
C LEU A 473 -6.82 -9.41 3.83
N SER A 474 -6.24 -10.49 3.31
CA SER A 474 -6.46 -11.82 3.87
C SER A 474 -6.00 -11.93 5.33
N ASN A 475 -4.86 -11.32 5.67
CA ASN A 475 -4.34 -11.32 7.03
C ASN A 475 -5.19 -10.46 7.98
N LEU A 476 -5.69 -9.31 7.52
CA LEU A 476 -6.64 -8.49 8.26
C LEU A 476 -7.90 -9.27 8.60
N SER A 477 -8.50 -9.96 7.62
CA SER A 477 -9.71 -10.77 7.86
C SER A 477 -9.48 -11.95 8.80
N ALA A 478 -8.30 -12.59 8.75
CA ALA A 478 -7.96 -13.69 9.65
C ALA A 478 -7.75 -13.21 11.09
N PHE A 479 -7.16 -12.02 11.27
CA PHE A 479 -6.95 -11.40 12.58
C PHE A 479 -8.28 -10.93 13.21
N GLU A 480 -9.19 -10.37 12.41
CA GLU A 480 -10.50 -9.90 12.89
C GLU A 480 -11.47 -11.04 13.24
N SER A 481 -11.35 -12.19 12.56
CA SER A 481 -12.32 -13.29 12.70
C SER A 481 -11.93 -14.33 13.76
N GLY A 482 -10.69 -14.30 14.28
CA GLY A 482 -10.20 -15.27 15.27
C GLY A 482 -10.27 -16.73 14.82
N SER A 483 -10.49 -16.97 13.53
CA SER A 483 -10.69 -18.29 12.93
C SER A 483 -9.43 -18.72 12.20
N ASP A 484 -8.92 -19.87 12.60
CA ASP A 484 -7.74 -20.57 12.09
C ASP A 484 -8.00 -21.19 10.70
N GLU A 485 -8.57 -20.42 9.77
CA GLU A 485 -8.71 -20.88 8.38
C GLU A 485 -7.39 -20.65 7.64
N SER A 486 -6.55 -21.69 7.69
CA SER A 486 -5.34 -21.90 6.90
C SER A 486 -5.66 -22.23 5.43
N SER A 487 -6.63 -21.53 4.84
CA SER A 487 -6.87 -21.64 3.40
C SER A 487 -5.75 -20.87 2.68
N ALA A 488 -4.90 -21.61 1.97
CA ALA A 488 -3.87 -21.04 1.12
C ALA A 488 -4.52 -20.06 0.12
N LEU A 489 -4.00 -18.84 0.05
CA LEU A 489 -4.46 -17.84 -0.91
C LEU A 489 -4.02 -18.28 -2.31
N PHE A 490 -4.99 -18.71 -3.12
CA PHE A 490 -4.76 -18.88 -4.54
C PHE A 490 -4.98 -17.53 -5.25
N ILE A 491 -3.86 -16.89 -5.62
CA ILE A 491 -3.86 -15.66 -6.43
C ILE A 491 -3.62 -16.08 -7.88
N PRO A 492 -4.65 -16.09 -8.76
CA PRO A 492 -4.52 -16.58 -10.13
C PRO A 492 -3.69 -15.66 -11.03
N ASP A 493 -3.63 -14.36 -10.69
CA ASP A 493 -2.94 -13.33 -11.47
C ASP A 493 -1.86 -12.65 -10.61
N ILE A 494 -0.60 -12.79 -11.01
CA ILE A 494 0.55 -12.32 -10.25
C ILE A 494 1.39 -11.36 -11.09
N ASP A 495 1.59 -10.16 -10.57
CA ASP A 495 2.45 -9.16 -11.16
C ASP A 495 3.84 -9.20 -10.50
N LEU A 496 4.86 -9.45 -11.31
CA LEU A 496 6.27 -9.36 -10.94
C LEU A 496 6.93 -8.20 -11.66
N VAL A 497 7.72 -7.43 -10.92
CA VAL A 497 8.54 -6.34 -11.47
C VAL A 497 10.01 -6.62 -11.22
N VAL A 498 10.79 -6.56 -12.29
CA VAL A 498 12.24 -6.70 -12.27
C VAL A 498 12.86 -5.29 -12.30
N ASP A 499 13.60 -4.95 -11.26
CA ASP A 499 14.46 -3.78 -11.22
C ASP A 499 15.89 -4.20 -11.59
N GLY A 500 16.24 -3.98 -12.87
CA GLY A 500 17.58 -4.19 -13.42
C GLY A 500 18.35 -2.89 -13.65
N PHE A 501 17.85 -1.75 -13.13
CA PHE A 501 18.28 -0.41 -13.51
C PHE A 501 19.77 -0.11 -13.18
N HIS A 502 20.38 -0.89 -12.29
CA HIS A 502 21.78 -0.73 -11.87
C HIS A 502 22.83 -1.23 -12.88
N ARG A 503 22.44 -1.83 -14.03
CA ARG A 503 23.37 -2.12 -15.13
C ARG A 503 22.79 -1.62 -16.44
N ALA A 504 23.47 -0.64 -17.05
CA ALA A 504 23.01 0.19 -18.18
C ALA A 504 22.66 -0.54 -19.50
N ALA A 505 22.54 -1.88 -19.53
CA ALA A 505 22.39 -2.69 -20.74
C ALA A 505 21.04 -3.42 -20.88
N ASP A 506 20.26 -3.60 -19.81
CA ASP A 506 19.15 -4.58 -19.85
C ASP A 506 17.78 -3.91 -20.00
N GLN A 507 17.53 -3.29 -21.17
CA GLN A 507 16.20 -2.75 -21.54
C GLN A 507 15.10 -3.85 -21.63
N ALA A 508 15.36 -5.11 -21.27
CA ALA A 508 14.38 -6.18 -21.34
C ALA A 508 14.51 -7.22 -20.22
N ALA A 509 15.00 -6.81 -19.03
CA ALA A 509 15.24 -7.72 -17.90
C ALA A 509 14.03 -8.61 -17.55
N GLY A 510 12.81 -8.07 -17.57
CA GLY A 510 11.59 -8.85 -17.36
C GLY A 510 11.34 -9.94 -18.42
N VAL A 511 11.63 -9.65 -19.69
CA VAL A 511 11.47 -10.62 -20.79
C VAL A 511 12.53 -11.72 -20.71
N GLU A 512 13.76 -11.37 -20.33
CA GLU A 512 14.83 -12.34 -20.14
C GLU A 512 14.57 -13.26 -18.95
N LEU A 513 14.07 -12.72 -17.83
CA LEU A 513 13.64 -13.52 -16.69
C LEU A 513 12.53 -14.51 -17.10
N ALA A 514 11.54 -14.04 -17.86
CA ALA A 514 10.45 -14.89 -18.33
C ALA A 514 10.94 -16.02 -19.26
N ARG A 515 11.93 -15.74 -20.13
CA ARG A 515 12.57 -16.76 -20.97
C ARG A 515 13.35 -17.78 -20.16
N ALA A 516 14.05 -17.36 -19.10
CA ALA A 516 14.77 -18.27 -18.20
C ALA A 516 13.79 -19.20 -17.47
N LEU A 517 12.66 -18.66 -16.99
CA LEU A 517 11.60 -19.46 -16.36
C LEU A 517 10.97 -20.45 -17.34
N GLN A 518 10.75 -20.06 -18.60
CA GLN A 518 10.24 -20.99 -19.62
C GLN A 518 11.16 -22.19 -19.87
N GLN A 519 12.49 -22.00 -19.80
CA GLN A 519 13.44 -23.10 -19.93
C GLN A 519 13.32 -24.10 -18.77
N GLN A 520 13.03 -23.61 -17.57
CA GLN A 520 12.86 -24.44 -16.37
C GLN A 520 11.47 -25.11 -16.32
N TYR A 521 10.44 -24.48 -16.90
CA TYR A 521 9.07 -24.99 -16.96
C TYR A 521 8.58 -25.09 -18.41
N PRO A 522 8.94 -26.14 -19.18
CA PRO A 522 8.65 -26.23 -20.61
C PRO A 522 7.15 -26.26 -20.97
N SER A 523 6.28 -26.58 -20.01
CA SER A 523 4.82 -26.58 -20.19
C SER A 523 4.20 -25.18 -20.22
N VAL A 524 4.94 -24.14 -19.82
CA VAL A 524 4.41 -22.77 -19.76
C VAL A 524 4.38 -22.11 -21.13
N ARG A 525 3.28 -21.41 -21.41
CA ARG A 525 3.17 -20.56 -22.60
C ARG A 525 3.71 -19.17 -22.29
N LEU A 526 4.73 -18.75 -23.02
CA LEU A 526 5.31 -17.41 -22.96
C LEU A 526 4.72 -16.51 -24.07
N GLN A 527 4.20 -15.35 -23.69
CA GLN A 527 3.79 -14.29 -24.60
C GLN A 527 4.59 -13.02 -24.32
N VAL A 528 5.36 -12.54 -25.31
CA VAL A 528 6.22 -11.36 -25.16
C VAL A 528 5.58 -10.16 -25.86
N HIS A 529 5.45 -9.06 -25.13
CA HIS A 529 4.93 -7.79 -25.64
C HIS A 529 6.07 -6.77 -25.78
N GLY A 530 6.75 -6.80 -26.92
CA GLY A 530 7.98 -6.01 -27.16
C GLY A 530 7.85 -4.49 -27.00
N ARG A 531 6.67 -3.92 -27.26
CA ARG A 531 6.41 -2.46 -27.09
C ARG A 531 6.41 -1.99 -25.63
N PHE A 532 6.10 -2.88 -24.70
CA PHE A 532 5.93 -2.56 -23.28
C PHE A 532 6.98 -3.21 -22.38
N GLN A 533 7.91 -3.98 -22.97
CA GLN A 533 8.94 -4.75 -22.26
C GLN A 533 8.34 -5.65 -21.16
N THR A 534 7.16 -6.20 -21.44
CA THR A 534 6.45 -7.14 -20.56
C THR A 534 6.39 -8.52 -21.19
N ALA A 535 6.35 -9.54 -20.33
CA ALA A 535 6.18 -10.92 -20.70
C ALA A 535 5.12 -11.56 -19.80
N ALA A 536 4.18 -12.28 -20.40
CA ALA A 536 3.16 -13.05 -19.70
C ALA A 536 3.50 -14.54 -19.78
N LEU A 537 3.49 -15.21 -18.63
CA LEU A 537 3.65 -16.65 -18.49
C LEU A 537 2.30 -17.24 -18.05
N THR A 538 1.73 -18.12 -18.87
CA THR A 538 0.42 -18.72 -18.60
C THR A 538 0.52 -20.25 -18.51
N TRP A 539 0.07 -20.80 -17.39
CA TRP A 539 -0.17 -22.23 -17.19
C TRP A 539 -1.65 -22.53 -17.46
N HIS A 540 -1.93 -23.61 -18.18
CA HIS A 540 -3.30 -24.05 -18.49
C HIS A 540 -3.52 -25.46 -17.96
N ASN A 541 -4.46 -25.61 -17.01
CA ASN A 541 -4.83 -26.90 -16.42
C ASN A 541 -3.61 -27.74 -15.97
N ASP A 542 -2.62 -27.06 -15.39
CA ASP A 542 -1.43 -27.72 -14.85
C ASP A 542 -1.83 -28.56 -13.62
N PRO A 543 -1.33 -29.80 -13.48
CA PRO A 543 -1.71 -30.68 -12.37
C PRO A 543 -1.33 -30.14 -10.98
N ASN A 544 -0.40 -29.20 -10.90
CA ASN A 544 0.10 -28.61 -9.65
C ASN A 544 -0.20 -27.11 -9.51
N LEU A 545 -0.31 -26.38 -10.63
CA LEU A 545 -0.50 -24.92 -10.67
C LEU A 545 -1.87 -24.48 -11.19
N ASN A 546 -2.73 -25.42 -11.62
CA ASN A 546 -4.03 -25.16 -12.24
C ASN A 546 -3.92 -24.16 -13.42
N SER A 547 -4.70 -23.07 -13.39
CA SER A 547 -4.58 -21.96 -14.34
C SER A 547 -3.96 -20.76 -13.60
N LEU A 548 -2.67 -20.53 -13.83
CA LEU A 548 -1.88 -19.46 -13.23
C LEU A 548 -1.39 -18.51 -14.31
N TRP A 549 -1.50 -17.21 -14.07
CA TRP A 549 -0.97 -16.15 -14.92
C TRP A 549 0.07 -15.37 -14.13
N ILE A 550 1.31 -15.32 -14.63
CA ILE A 550 2.37 -14.47 -14.10
C ILE A 550 2.76 -13.43 -15.16
N ASP A 551 2.50 -12.16 -14.87
CA ASP A 551 2.96 -11.04 -15.67
C ASP A 551 4.29 -10.53 -15.11
N ILE A 552 5.32 -10.53 -15.95
CA ILE A 552 6.66 -10.07 -15.61
C ILE A 552 6.94 -8.79 -16.41
N ALA A 553 7.16 -7.70 -15.69
CA ALA A 553 7.48 -6.40 -16.26
C ALA A 553 8.88 -5.93 -15.81
N THR A 554 9.56 -5.20 -16.68
CA THR A 554 10.73 -4.40 -16.26
C THR A 554 10.21 -3.12 -15.60
N ALA A 555 10.79 -2.74 -14.45
CA ALA A 555 10.44 -1.51 -13.74
C ALA A 555 10.54 -0.32 -14.71
N ARG A 556 9.49 0.50 -14.76
CA ARG A 556 9.38 1.56 -15.78
C ARG A 556 8.64 2.79 -15.29
N THR A 557 9.01 3.92 -15.87
CA THR A 557 8.25 5.18 -15.81
C THR A 557 7.30 5.26 -16.99
N GLU A 558 6.11 5.83 -16.77
CA GLU A 558 5.12 6.09 -17.81
C GLU A 558 4.94 7.59 -17.97
N PHE A 559 4.98 8.08 -19.21
CA PHE A 559 4.74 9.47 -19.55
C PHE A 559 3.58 9.59 -20.53
N TYR A 560 2.63 10.47 -20.21
CA TYR A 560 1.48 10.75 -21.06
C TYR A 560 1.76 12.03 -21.88
N PRO A 561 1.99 11.95 -23.20
CA PRO A 561 2.30 13.13 -24.02
C PRO A 561 1.16 14.15 -24.03
N TYR A 562 -0.08 13.68 -23.83
CA TYR A 562 -1.28 14.47 -23.63
C TYR A 562 -2.32 13.63 -22.85
N PRO A 563 -3.34 14.25 -22.22
CA PRO A 563 -4.40 13.55 -21.50
C PRO A 563 -5.03 12.42 -22.32
N ALA A 564 -5.26 11.26 -21.69
CA ALA A 564 -5.85 10.07 -22.31
C ALA A 564 -5.05 9.39 -23.45
N ALA A 565 -3.80 9.80 -23.70
CA ALA A 565 -2.89 9.09 -24.60
C ALA A 565 -2.46 7.73 -24.05
N ASN A 566 -1.92 6.87 -24.92
CA ASN A 566 -1.10 5.76 -24.43
C ASN A 566 0.20 6.31 -23.82
N PRO A 567 0.67 5.73 -22.70
CA PRO A 567 1.92 6.18 -22.11
C PRO A 567 3.12 5.72 -22.94
N GLU A 568 4.14 6.58 -23.00
CA GLU A 568 5.49 6.20 -23.40
C GLU A 568 6.23 5.61 -22.19
N VAL A 569 6.96 4.52 -22.40
CA VAL A 569 7.62 3.75 -21.34
C VAL A 569 9.15 3.88 -21.40
N GLU A 570 9.78 4.02 -20.23
CA GLU A 570 11.24 4.06 -20.08
C GLU A 570 11.64 3.28 -18.82
N ALA A 571 12.70 2.46 -18.90
CA ALA A 571 13.19 1.67 -17.77
C ALA A 571 13.57 2.58 -16.59
N SER A 572 13.22 2.16 -15.37
CA SER A 572 13.34 2.98 -14.16
C SER A 572 13.47 2.15 -12.88
N SER A 573 13.55 2.81 -11.73
CA SER A 573 13.51 2.15 -10.43
C SER A 573 12.11 1.69 -10.03
N ILE A 574 12.02 0.74 -9.09
CA ILE A 574 10.77 0.25 -8.51
C ILE A 574 9.89 1.37 -7.91
N ARG A 575 10.50 2.40 -7.29
CA ARG A 575 9.76 3.53 -6.72
C ARG A 575 8.98 4.28 -7.80
N GLN A 576 9.58 4.47 -8.96
CA GLN A 576 8.93 5.15 -10.09
C GLN A 576 7.87 4.27 -10.76
N ASP A 577 8.09 2.95 -10.80
CA ASP A 577 7.06 2.01 -11.26
C ASP A 577 5.82 2.00 -10.35
N LEU A 578 6.01 2.13 -9.03
CA LEU A 578 4.88 2.23 -8.10
C LEU A 578 4.16 3.58 -8.19
N TYR A 579 4.88 4.68 -8.45
CA TYR A 579 4.30 6.03 -8.55
C TYR A 579 3.34 6.21 -9.74
N ARG A 580 3.58 5.51 -10.86
CA ARG A 580 2.70 5.60 -12.05
C ARG A 580 1.37 4.86 -11.89
N ARG A 581 1.18 4.09 -10.81
CA ARG A 581 -0.03 3.29 -10.57
C ARG A 581 -1.24 4.16 -10.26
N ASP A 582 -2.38 3.53 -10.04
CA ASP A 582 -3.65 4.23 -9.87
C ASP A 582 -3.91 4.68 -8.42
N PHE A 583 -3.78 3.76 -7.46
CA PHE A 583 -4.11 3.97 -6.06
C PHE A 583 -3.01 3.50 -5.13
N THR A 584 -2.92 4.12 -3.95
CA THR A 584 -1.96 3.79 -2.89
C THR A 584 -2.01 2.30 -2.50
N ILE A 585 -3.21 1.75 -2.33
CA ILE A 585 -3.46 0.34 -2.02
C ILE A 585 -2.92 -0.64 -3.08
N ASN A 586 -2.71 -0.18 -4.31
CA ASN A 586 -2.13 -0.95 -5.41
C ASN A 586 -0.69 -0.55 -5.72
N ALA A 587 -0.12 0.40 -4.98
CA ALA A 587 1.21 0.98 -5.17
C ALA A 587 2.20 0.50 -4.10
N MET A 588 2.11 -0.77 -3.73
CA MET A 588 3.02 -1.45 -2.80
C MET A 588 3.76 -2.57 -3.52
N ALA A 589 4.95 -2.90 -3.01
CA ALA A 589 5.77 -4.01 -3.47
C ALA A 589 6.32 -4.83 -2.30
N ILE A 590 6.62 -6.10 -2.53
CA ILE A 590 7.37 -6.95 -1.63
C ILE A 590 8.60 -7.47 -2.36
N ARG A 591 9.78 -7.26 -1.77
CA ARG A 591 11.05 -7.74 -2.32
C ARG A 591 11.18 -9.25 -2.16
N LEU A 592 11.50 -9.96 -3.25
CA LEU A 592 11.71 -11.40 -3.26
C LEU A 592 13.20 -11.79 -3.22
N THR A 593 14.11 -10.88 -3.54
CA THR A 593 15.56 -11.14 -3.59
C THR A 593 16.33 -10.62 -2.37
N ALA A 594 17.49 -11.21 -2.09
CA ALA A 594 18.47 -10.78 -1.09
C ALA A 594 19.02 -9.36 -1.37
N PRO A 595 19.57 -8.65 -0.36
CA PRO A 595 19.74 -9.04 1.05
C PRO A 595 18.47 -8.87 1.90
N ARG A 596 17.43 -8.16 1.41
CA ARG A 596 16.23 -7.80 2.18
C ARG A 596 14.98 -8.56 1.71
N THR A 597 15.08 -9.89 1.61
CA THR A 597 13.94 -10.73 1.20
C THR A 597 12.76 -10.57 2.17
N GLY A 598 11.56 -10.30 1.64
CA GLY A 598 10.35 -10.03 2.41
C GLY A 598 10.15 -8.55 2.78
N GLU A 599 11.05 -7.65 2.37
CA GLU A 599 10.89 -6.21 2.61
C GLU A 599 9.66 -5.65 1.88
N VAL A 600 8.74 -5.03 2.64
CA VAL A 600 7.59 -4.32 2.10
C VAL A 600 7.99 -2.89 1.75
N LEU A 601 7.82 -2.53 0.50
CA LEU A 601 8.00 -1.18 -0.01
C LEU A 601 6.63 -0.52 -0.16
N ASP A 602 6.31 0.34 0.81
CA ASP A 602 5.16 1.24 0.75
C ASP A 602 5.65 2.70 0.86
N PHE A 603 5.71 3.39 -0.29
CA PHE A 603 6.16 4.78 -0.35
C PHE A 603 5.02 5.79 -0.19
N PHE A 604 3.77 5.34 -0.25
CA PHE A 604 2.61 6.21 -0.46
C PHE A 604 1.50 6.02 0.59
N GLY A 605 1.73 5.17 1.59
CA GLY A 605 0.77 4.90 2.67
C GLY A 605 -0.32 3.92 2.26
N GLY A 606 -0.06 3.03 1.30
CA GLY A 606 -1.00 1.99 0.88
C GLY A 606 -1.41 1.04 2.00
N LEU A 607 -0.50 0.73 2.93
CA LEU A 607 -0.82 -0.08 4.11
C LEU A 607 -1.78 0.63 5.06
N LEU A 608 -1.62 1.94 5.24
CA LEU A 608 -2.52 2.74 6.08
C LEU A 608 -3.92 2.84 5.44
N ASP A 609 -3.97 3.16 4.15
CA ASP A 609 -5.24 3.28 3.42
C ASP A 609 -5.97 1.93 3.34
N LEU A 610 -5.25 0.80 3.28
CA LEU A 610 -5.85 -0.54 3.30
C LEU A 610 -6.68 -0.83 4.56
N GLN A 611 -6.42 -0.13 5.65
CA GLN A 611 -7.03 -0.45 6.94
C GLN A 611 -8.08 0.52 7.37
N GLU A 612 -7.83 1.78 7.08
CA GLU A 612 -8.87 2.80 7.15
C GLU A 612 -9.93 2.55 6.08
N GLY A 613 -9.64 1.68 5.10
CA GLY A 613 -10.57 1.29 4.05
C GLY A 613 -10.76 2.40 3.03
N TYR A 614 -9.66 3.07 2.64
CA TYR A 614 -9.67 4.17 1.68
C TYR A 614 -9.09 3.79 0.32
N VAL A 615 -9.74 4.29 -0.73
CA VAL A 615 -9.17 4.33 -2.09
C VAL A 615 -8.65 5.74 -2.35
N ARG A 616 -7.32 5.89 -2.32
CA ARG A 616 -6.61 7.17 -2.49
C ARG A 616 -5.74 7.17 -3.75
N VAL A 617 -5.77 8.26 -4.51
CA VAL A 617 -4.86 8.46 -5.67
C VAL A 617 -3.49 8.97 -5.23
N LEU A 618 -2.47 8.69 -6.04
CA LEU A 618 -1.08 9.10 -5.79
C LEU A 618 -0.83 10.60 -6.04
N HIS A 619 -1.58 11.22 -6.95
CA HIS A 619 -1.45 12.63 -7.31
C HIS A 619 -2.73 13.23 -7.90
N ALA A 620 -2.87 14.55 -7.82
CA ALA A 620 -4.08 15.28 -8.23
C ALA A 620 -4.43 15.13 -9.72
N ASN A 621 -3.41 15.03 -10.59
CA ASN A 621 -3.61 14.95 -12.04
C ASN A 621 -3.94 13.52 -12.53
N SER A 622 -3.99 12.52 -11.64
CA SER A 622 -4.21 11.12 -11.99
C SER A 622 -5.44 10.90 -12.87
N PHE A 623 -6.56 11.58 -12.59
CA PHE A 623 -7.80 11.47 -13.36
C PHE A 623 -7.80 12.27 -14.67
N ILE A 624 -6.95 13.30 -14.77
CA ILE A 624 -6.75 14.08 -16.00
C ILE A 624 -5.89 13.28 -16.97
N GLU A 625 -4.80 12.68 -16.48
CA GLU A 625 -3.91 11.81 -17.24
C GLU A 625 -4.66 10.58 -17.77
N ASP A 626 -5.42 9.92 -16.90
CA ASP A 626 -6.17 8.72 -17.22
C ASP A 626 -7.60 8.72 -16.64
N PRO A 627 -8.57 9.13 -17.47
CA PRO A 627 -9.99 9.13 -17.12
C PRO A 627 -10.54 7.78 -16.63
N THR A 628 -9.96 6.66 -17.07
CA THR A 628 -10.47 5.33 -16.71
C THR A 628 -10.27 5.01 -15.23
N ARG A 629 -9.37 5.73 -14.55
CA ARG A 629 -9.12 5.60 -13.11
C ARG A 629 -10.34 5.94 -12.26
N ILE A 630 -11.29 6.75 -12.72
CA ILE A 630 -12.55 6.99 -11.99
C ILE A 630 -13.36 5.69 -11.85
N TYR A 631 -13.54 4.98 -12.95
CA TYR A 631 -14.26 3.71 -12.97
C TYR A 631 -13.54 2.64 -12.15
N ARG A 632 -12.20 2.63 -12.21
CA ARG A 632 -11.36 1.77 -11.35
C ARG A 632 -11.53 2.09 -9.86
N ALA A 633 -11.56 3.37 -9.49
CA ALA A 633 -11.74 3.82 -8.10
C ALA A 633 -13.07 3.29 -7.55
N VAL A 634 -14.15 3.47 -8.30
CA VAL A 634 -15.47 2.94 -7.93
C VAL A 634 -15.47 1.41 -7.85
N ARG A 635 -14.84 0.74 -8.83
CA ARG A 635 -14.73 -0.71 -8.83
C ARG A 635 -14.01 -1.22 -7.58
N PHE A 636 -12.88 -0.62 -7.20
CA PHE A 636 -12.14 -1.02 -5.99
C PHE A 636 -12.89 -0.66 -4.71
N ALA A 637 -13.47 0.54 -4.62
CA ALA A 637 -14.26 0.96 -3.47
C ALA A 637 -15.40 -0.04 -3.19
N VAL A 638 -16.17 -0.39 -4.21
CA VAL A 638 -17.29 -1.32 -4.05
C VAL A 638 -16.83 -2.76 -3.86
N ARG A 639 -15.81 -3.22 -4.61
CA ARG A 639 -15.29 -4.60 -4.48
C ARG A 639 -14.76 -4.89 -3.08
N LEU A 640 -14.06 -3.93 -2.48
CA LEU A 640 -13.38 -4.09 -1.19
C LEU A 640 -14.24 -3.60 -0.01
N GLY A 641 -15.39 -2.97 -0.27
CA GLY A 641 -16.21 -2.34 0.78
C GLY A 641 -15.57 -1.05 1.34
N PHE A 642 -14.69 -0.42 0.57
CA PHE A 642 -13.91 0.76 0.94
C PHE A 642 -14.64 2.05 0.55
N GLN A 643 -14.21 3.16 1.15
CA GLN A 643 -14.64 4.51 0.80
C GLN A 643 -13.61 5.18 -0.10
N ILE A 644 -14.05 6.07 -0.99
CA ILE A 644 -13.13 6.93 -1.71
C ILE A 644 -12.69 8.04 -0.75
N ASP A 645 -11.38 8.27 -0.65
CA ASP A 645 -10.84 9.32 0.20
C ASP A 645 -11.45 10.70 -0.18
N PRO A 646 -11.81 11.57 0.79
CA PRO A 646 -12.48 12.84 0.50
C PRO A 646 -11.72 13.77 -0.46
N GLN A 647 -10.39 13.78 -0.39
CA GLN A 647 -9.56 14.57 -1.30
C GLN A 647 -9.56 13.96 -2.70
N THR A 648 -9.50 12.63 -2.80
CA THR A 648 -9.63 11.88 -4.06
C THR A 648 -10.98 12.11 -4.72
N GLU A 649 -12.08 12.11 -3.95
CA GLU A 649 -13.40 12.50 -4.45
C GLU A 649 -13.42 13.95 -4.97
N GLY A 650 -12.78 14.87 -4.24
CA GLY A 650 -12.58 16.25 -4.69
C GLY A 650 -11.87 16.34 -6.05
N TYR A 651 -10.83 15.53 -6.27
CA TYR A 651 -10.12 15.47 -7.54
C TYR A 651 -10.98 14.91 -8.68
N ILE A 652 -11.80 13.88 -8.41
CA ILE A 652 -12.76 13.35 -9.39
C ILE A 652 -13.72 14.45 -9.83
N ARG A 653 -14.34 15.15 -8.87
CA ARG A 653 -15.30 16.23 -9.17
C ARG A 653 -14.63 17.39 -9.91
N HIS A 654 -13.41 17.75 -9.53
CA HIS A 654 -12.65 18.79 -10.21
C HIS A 654 -12.31 18.41 -11.66
N ALA A 655 -11.85 17.18 -11.89
CA ALA A 655 -11.54 16.67 -13.22
C ALA A 655 -12.79 16.70 -14.12
N ILE A 656 -13.95 16.29 -13.62
CA ILE A 656 -15.23 16.36 -14.34
C ILE A 656 -15.60 17.82 -14.64
N ALA A 657 -15.56 18.70 -13.64
CA ALA A 657 -15.91 20.12 -13.78
C ALA A 657 -14.97 20.91 -14.70
N SER A 658 -13.70 20.48 -14.82
CA SER A 658 -12.69 21.13 -15.68
C SER A 658 -13.01 21.06 -17.18
N GLY A 659 -14.00 20.25 -17.59
CA GLY A 659 -14.39 20.08 -18.99
C GLY A 659 -13.41 19.26 -19.83
N VAL A 660 -12.37 18.67 -19.22
CA VAL A 660 -11.44 17.75 -19.88
C VAL A 660 -12.19 16.59 -20.56
N TYR A 661 -13.24 16.08 -19.91
CA TYR A 661 -14.07 15.00 -20.46
C TYR A 661 -14.87 15.41 -21.69
N HIS A 662 -15.42 16.63 -21.70
CA HIS A 662 -16.13 17.15 -22.88
C HIS A 662 -15.18 17.32 -24.07
N ARG A 663 -13.95 17.79 -23.81
CA ARG A 663 -12.91 17.89 -24.84
C ARG A 663 -12.51 16.50 -25.37
N ILE A 664 -12.24 15.56 -24.46
CA ILE A 664 -11.90 14.17 -24.82
C ILE A 664 -13.05 13.53 -25.63
N GLN A 665 -14.31 13.69 -25.24
CA GLN A 665 -15.47 13.16 -25.99
C GLN A 665 -15.58 13.73 -27.40
N SER A 666 -15.27 15.01 -27.60
CA SER A 666 -15.24 15.63 -28.94
C SER A 666 -14.06 15.12 -29.80
N GLU A 667 -12.99 14.66 -29.17
CA GLU A 667 -11.77 14.18 -29.82
C GLU A 667 -11.64 12.64 -29.78
N MET A 668 -12.62 11.92 -29.19
CA MET A 668 -12.56 10.48 -28.88
C MET A 668 -12.35 9.59 -30.09
N GLU A 669 -12.79 10.00 -31.29
CA GLU A 669 -12.52 9.32 -32.57
C GLU A 669 -11.01 9.17 -32.84
N LYS A 670 -10.16 9.99 -32.21
CA LYS A 670 -8.71 9.99 -32.36
C LYS A 670 -7.97 9.12 -31.35
N PHE A 671 -8.66 8.58 -30.32
CA PHE A 671 -8.02 7.90 -29.17
C PHE A 671 -8.58 6.48 -28.92
N PRO A 672 -8.33 5.52 -29.82
CA PRO A 672 -8.91 4.17 -29.74
C PRO A 672 -8.48 3.36 -28.50
N ALA A 673 -7.33 3.67 -27.89
CA ALA A 673 -6.89 2.98 -26.70
C ALA A 673 -7.71 3.33 -25.45
N LEU A 674 -8.15 4.58 -25.31
CA LEU A 674 -9.03 5.00 -24.22
C LEU A 674 -10.39 4.29 -24.32
N GLN A 675 -10.91 4.15 -25.53
CA GLN A 675 -12.17 3.46 -25.83
C GLN A 675 -12.16 2.00 -25.35
N THR A 676 -11.13 1.24 -25.73
CA THR A 676 -10.99 -0.16 -25.32
C THR A 676 -10.83 -0.30 -23.80
N ARG A 677 -10.07 0.59 -23.16
CA ARG A 677 -9.85 0.59 -21.70
C ARG A 677 -11.13 0.92 -20.93
N LEU A 678 -11.88 1.92 -21.39
CA LEU A 678 -13.16 2.30 -20.78
C LEU A 678 -14.19 1.16 -20.90
N LYS A 679 -14.31 0.55 -22.08
CA LYS A 679 -15.16 -0.64 -22.30
C LYS A 679 -14.80 -1.75 -21.31
N GLN A 680 -13.51 -2.02 -21.12
CA GLN A 680 -13.05 -3.08 -20.23
C GLN A 680 -13.39 -2.79 -18.76
N GLU A 681 -13.20 -1.56 -18.27
CA GLU A 681 -13.58 -1.19 -16.90
C GLU A 681 -15.10 -1.22 -16.69
N LEU A 682 -15.90 -0.80 -17.68
CA LEU A 682 -17.36 -0.94 -17.65
C LEU A 682 -17.79 -2.40 -17.61
N ARG A 683 -17.16 -3.27 -18.41
CA ARG A 683 -17.40 -4.71 -18.38
C ARG A 683 -17.14 -5.27 -16.98
N TYR A 684 -15.98 -4.98 -16.38
CA TYR A 684 -15.68 -5.45 -15.03
C TYR A 684 -16.69 -4.99 -13.98
N ILE A 685 -17.20 -3.76 -14.10
CA ILE A 685 -18.23 -3.23 -13.19
C ILE A 685 -19.58 -3.95 -13.40
N LEU A 686 -20.01 -4.13 -14.65
CA LEU A 686 -21.33 -4.65 -14.99
C LEU A 686 -21.44 -6.17 -14.89
N GLU A 687 -20.33 -6.89 -15.04
CA GLU A 687 -20.25 -8.35 -14.86
C GLU A 687 -20.21 -8.74 -13.37
N ALA A 688 -19.81 -7.82 -12.49
CA ALA A 688 -19.70 -8.07 -11.07
C ALA A 688 -21.07 -8.18 -10.35
N PRO A 689 -21.20 -9.00 -9.30
CA PRO A 689 -22.45 -9.13 -8.53
C PRO A 689 -22.85 -7.82 -7.83
N TYR A 690 -21.88 -6.94 -7.58
CA TYR A 690 -22.05 -5.64 -6.92
C TYR A 690 -22.24 -4.47 -7.91
N TRP A 691 -22.51 -4.74 -9.19
CA TRP A 691 -22.67 -3.70 -10.21
C TRP A 691 -23.65 -2.58 -9.80
N PHE A 692 -24.71 -2.91 -9.05
CA PHE A 692 -25.71 -1.94 -8.60
C PHE A 692 -25.12 -0.89 -7.65
N GLN A 693 -24.20 -1.26 -6.76
CA GLN A 693 -23.54 -0.31 -5.86
C GLN A 693 -22.57 0.57 -6.66
N ALA A 694 -21.86 -0.02 -7.63
CA ALA A 694 -20.92 0.69 -8.48
C ALA A 694 -21.59 1.74 -9.38
N ILE A 695 -22.69 1.40 -10.06
CA ILE A 695 -23.42 2.37 -10.89
C ILE A 695 -24.00 3.51 -10.05
N ARG A 696 -24.52 3.22 -8.85
CA ARG A 696 -24.95 4.28 -7.92
C ARG A 696 -23.81 5.18 -7.46
N LEU A 697 -22.65 4.61 -7.15
CA LEU A 697 -21.50 5.40 -6.75
C LEU A 697 -20.99 6.28 -7.90
N LEU A 698 -20.98 5.76 -9.14
CA LEU A 698 -20.68 6.57 -10.32
C LEU A 698 -21.66 7.73 -10.50
N ASP A 699 -22.96 7.50 -10.27
CA ASP A 699 -23.99 8.55 -10.35
C ASP A 699 -23.77 9.63 -9.28
N ASN A 700 -23.53 9.22 -8.03
CA ASN A 700 -23.26 10.13 -6.91
C ASN A 700 -22.01 11.00 -7.14
N LEU A 701 -20.99 10.47 -7.81
CA LEU A 701 -19.78 11.20 -8.19
C LEU A 701 -19.99 12.10 -9.42
N GLY A 702 -21.13 12.00 -10.10
CA GLY A 702 -21.38 12.62 -11.40
C GLY A 702 -20.59 11.98 -12.55
N ALA A 703 -19.94 10.84 -12.34
CA ALA A 703 -19.06 10.19 -13.31
C ALA A 703 -19.81 9.46 -14.44
N ILE A 704 -21.13 9.24 -14.31
CA ILE A 704 -21.95 8.67 -15.39
C ILE A 704 -21.94 9.58 -16.63
N CYS A 705 -21.88 10.90 -16.45
CA CYS A 705 -21.82 11.86 -17.56
C CYS A 705 -20.55 11.73 -18.42
N CYS A 706 -19.51 11.07 -17.90
CA CYS A 706 -18.29 10.81 -18.64
C CYS A 706 -18.49 9.78 -19.78
N ILE A 707 -19.56 8.96 -19.73
CA ILE A 707 -19.96 8.09 -20.86
C ILE A 707 -20.64 8.94 -21.94
N HIS A 708 -21.60 9.79 -21.54
CA HIS A 708 -22.28 10.76 -22.40
C HIS A 708 -22.90 11.86 -21.52
N SER A 709 -22.87 13.12 -21.97
CA SER A 709 -23.34 14.28 -21.18
C SER A 709 -24.80 14.15 -20.72
N ASP A 710 -25.65 13.58 -21.57
CA ASP A 710 -27.10 13.47 -21.32
C ASP A 710 -27.48 12.19 -20.56
N LEU A 711 -26.49 11.36 -20.22
CA LEU A 711 -26.73 10.13 -19.49
C LEU A 711 -26.92 10.43 -18.00
N GLN A 712 -28.12 10.19 -17.49
CA GLN A 712 -28.48 10.35 -16.09
C GLN A 712 -29.22 9.12 -15.57
N LEU A 713 -28.95 8.74 -14.32
CA LEU A 713 -29.59 7.59 -13.69
C LEU A 713 -30.98 7.95 -13.15
N THR A 714 -31.96 8.03 -14.05
CA THR A 714 -33.36 8.27 -13.65
C THR A 714 -33.95 7.08 -12.90
N ASP A 715 -34.97 7.30 -12.06
CA ASP A 715 -35.70 6.22 -11.36
C ASP A 715 -36.24 5.16 -12.32
N ARG A 716 -36.66 5.58 -13.52
CA ARG A 716 -37.11 4.70 -14.59
C ARG A 716 -35.97 3.81 -15.07
N LEU A 717 -34.82 4.39 -15.41
CA LEU A 717 -33.64 3.65 -15.88
C LEU A 717 -33.12 2.70 -14.79
N TRP A 718 -33.13 3.16 -13.53
CA TRP A 718 -32.75 2.34 -12.38
C TRP A 718 -33.68 1.14 -12.16
N TRP A 719 -34.97 1.32 -12.37
CA TRP A 719 -35.93 0.22 -12.35
C TRP A 719 -35.72 -0.75 -13.53
N GLN A 720 -35.42 -0.23 -14.71
CA GLN A 720 -35.15 -1.02 -15.92
C GLN A 720 -33.91 -1.92 -15.76
N LEU A 721 -32.79 -1.38 -15.27
CA LEU A 721 -31.57 -2.15 -15.02
C LEU A 721 -31.79 -3.28 -14.00
N ARG A 722 -32.53 -3.01 -12.91
CA ARG A 722 -32.86 -4.05 -11.91
C ARG A 722 -33.81 -5.12 -12.47
N LEU A 723 -34.69 -4.74 -13.39
CA LEU A 723 -35.59 -5.68 -14.04
C LEU A 723 -34.82 -6.62 -14.97
N VAL A 724 -33.94 -6.07 -15.82
CA VAL A 724 -33.18 -6.87 -16.78
C VAL A 724 -32.24 -7.85 -16.09
N ASP A 725 -31.54 -7.43 -15.03
CA ASP A 725 -30.66 -8.29 -14.23
C ASP A 725 -31.43 -9.49 -13.63
N ARG A 726 -32.61 -9.23 -13.06
CA ARG A 726 -33.48 -10.29 -12.51
C ARG A 726 -33.95 -11.26 -13.59
N TRP A 727 -34.28 -10.74 -14.76
CA TRP A 727 -34.74 -11.54 -15.89
C TRP A 727 -33.62 -12.41 -16.44
N LEU A 728 -32.45 -11.85 -16.73
CA LEU A 728 -31.30 -12.58 -17.24
C LEU A 728 -30.90 -13.74 -16.32
N LYS A 729 -30.88 -13.51 -15.01
CA LYS A 729 -30.63 -14.56 -13.99
C LYS A 729 -31.67 -15.68 -13.98
N GLN A 730 -32.90 -15.41 -14.42
CA GLN A 730 -34.01 -16.36 -14.40
C GLN A 730 -34.17 -17.13 -15.73
N PHE A 731 -33.92 -16.49 -16.88
CA PHE A 731 -34.15 -17.07 -18.21
C PHE A 731 -32.91 -17.62 -18.87
N ASP A 732 -31.76 -16.99 -18.64
CA ASP A 732 -30.54 -17.32 -19.34
C ASP A 732 -29.59 -18.13 -18.44
N THR A 733 -30.10 -19.25 -17.91
CA THR A 733 -29.29 -20.15 -17.06
C THR A 733 -28.16 -20.82 -17.85
N THR A 734 -28.28 -20.89 -19.17
CA THR A 734 -27.29 -21.44 -20.10
C THR A 734 -26.28 -20.40 -20.62
N HIS A 735 -26.36 -19.13 -20.16
CA HIS A 735 -25.45 -18.03 -20.53
C HIS A 735 -25.31 -17.85 -22.06
N GLN A 736 -26.43 -17.90 -22.77
CA GLN A 736 -26.50 -17.64 -24.22
C GLN A 736 -26.31 -16.16 -24.55
N VAL A 737 -26.48 -15.27 -23.57
CA VAL A 737 -26.32 -13.82 -23.74
C VAL A 737 -25.24 -13.28 -22.81
N GLU A 738 -24.47 -12.29 -23.28
CA GLU A 738 -23.56 -11.53 -22.42
C GLU A 738 -24.37 -10.55 -21.56
N HIS A 739 -24.54 -10.87 -20.26
CA HIS A 739 -25.40 -10.08 -19.35
C HIS A 739 -24.88 -8.65 -19.17
N TRP A 740 -23.56 -8.47 -19.07
CA TRP A 740 -22.92 -7.16 -18.92
C TRP A 740 -23.21 -6.26 -20.14
N LEU A 741 -23.21 -6.82 -21.35
CA LEU A 741 -23.49 -6.09 -22.59
C LEU A 741 -24.95 -5.65 -22.64
N THR A 742 -25.87 -6.53 -22.24
CA THR A 742 -27.30 -6.20 -22.18
C THR A 742 -27.58 -5.11 -21.14
N LEU A 743 -26.91 -5.13 -19.98
CA LEU A 743 -27.00 -4.08 -18.98
C LEU A 743 -26.48 -2.73 -19.51
N LEU A 744 -25.36 -2.75 -20.24
CA LEU A 744 -24.81 -1.57 -20.90
C LEU A 744 -25.78 -1.02 -21.96
N GLU A 745 -26.38 -1.89 -22.77
CA GLU A 745 -27.39 -1.49 -23.75
C GLU A 745 -28.60 -0.83 -23.10
N VAL A 746 -29.10 -1.39 -21.98
CA VAL A 746 -30.18 -0.77 -21.20
C VAL A 746 -29.77 0.61 -20.70
N LEU A 747 -28.53 0.78 -20.22
CA LEU A 747 -28.02 2.08 -19.78
C LEU A 747 -28.08 3.12 -20.91
N LEU A 748 -27.77 2.72 -22.15
CA LEU A 748 -27.78 3.60 -23.32
C LEU A 748 -29.18 3.90 -23.88
N THR A 749 -30.25 3.22 -23.42
CA THR A 749 -31.62 3.41 -23.96
C THR A 749 -32.20 4.80 -23.72
N ASN A 750 -31.72 5.51 -22.68
CA ASN A 750 -32.22 6.85 -22.36
C ASN A 750 -31.63 7.94 -23.27
N LEU A 751 -30.66 7.60 -24.12
CA LEU A 751 -30.04 8.52 -25.08
C LEU A 751 -30.82 8.56 -26.40
N THR A 752 -30.61 9.61 -27.18
CA THR A 752 -31.17 9.70 -28.54
C THR A 752 -30.61 8.59 -29.44
N VAL A 753 -31.26 8.28 -30.55
CA VAL A 753 -30.79 7.23 -31.49
C VAL A 753 -29.40 7.55 -32.01
N GLY A 754 -29.13 8.81 -32.36
CA GLY A 754 -27.81 9.24 -32.83
C GLY A 754 -26.73 9.07 -31.76
N ASP A 755 -27.01 9.52 -30.54
CA ASP A 755 -26.03 9.50 -29.45
C ASP A 755 -25.73 8.08 -28.95
N ARG A 756 -26.76 7.22 -28.81
CA ARG A 756 -26.55 5.84 -28.36
C ARG A 756 -25.72 5.03 -29.35
N VAL A 757 -25.91 5.26 -30.66
CA VAL A 757 -25.10 4.63 -31.72
C VAL A 757 -23.66 5.13 -31.66
N LYS A 758 -23.47 6.45 -31.56
CA LYS A 758 -22.13 7.05 -31.45
C LYS A 758 -21.36 6.54 -30.22
N VAL A 759 -22.02 6.42 -29.06
CA VAL A 759 -21.41 5.85 -27.86
C VAL A 759 -21.07 4.37 -28.05
N ALA A 760 -21.95 3.58 -28.68
CA ALA A 760 -21.71 2.17 -28.95
C ALA A 760 -20.53 1.95 -29.92
N GLU A 761 -20.41 2.79 -30.96
CA GLU A 761 -19.27 2.81 -31.88
C GLU A 761 -17.98 3.20 -31.15
N ASN A 762 -18.02 4.27 -30.34
CA ASN A 762 -16.89 4.71 -29.52
C ASN A 762 -16.45 3.64 -28.50
N LEU A 763 -17.36 2.81 -27.99
CA LEU A 763 -17.01 1.71 -27.09
C LEU A 763 -16.63 0.42 -27.86
N GLN A 764 -16.60 0.45 -29.20
CA GLN A 764 -16.29 -0.69 -30.06
C GLN A 764 -17.16 -1.91 -29.69
N LEU A 765 -18.47 -1.69 -29.54
CA LEU A 765 -19.42 -2.77 -29.30
C LEU A 765 -19.61 -3.64 -30.56
N PRO A 766 -20.07 -4.90 -30.43
CA PRO A 766 -20.32 -5.76 -31.57
C PRO A 766 -21.28 -5.12 -32.59
N SER A 767 -21.11 -5.41 -33.88
CA SER A 767 -21.96 -4.87 -34.96
C SER A 767 -23.46 -5.07 -34.68
N ASP A 768 -23.81 -6.23 -34.13
CA ASP A 768 -25.20 -6.61 -33.86
C ASP A 768 -25.78 -5.76 -32.72
N SER A 769 -24.95 -5.35 -31.75
CA SER A 769 -25.33 -4.41 -30.67
C SER A 769 -25.60 -3.01 -31.22
N ILE A 770 -24.73 -2.52 -32.11
CA ILE A 770 -24.90 -1.21 -32.75
C ILE A 770 -26.19 -1.20 -33.58
N GLN A 771 -26.42 -2.22 -34.41
CA GLN A 771 -27.64 -2.34 -35.22
C GLN A 771 -28.89 -2.47 -34.35
N ARG A 772 -28.83 -3.21 -33.24
CA ARG A 772 -29.94 -3.34 -32.29
C ARG A 772 -30.28 -2.00 -31.63
N LEU A 773 -29.28 -1.25 -31.17
CA LEU A 773 -29.48 0.08 -30.58
C LEU A 773 -30.04 1.08 -31.60
N GLN A 774 -29.57 1.03 -32.85
CA GLN A 774 -30.05 1.89 -33.95
C GLN A 774 -31.52 1.63 -34.28
N ASN A 775 -31.93 0.36 -34.37
CA ASN A 775 -33.27 -0.04 -34.78
C ASN A 775 -34.28 -0.10 -33.63
N LEU A 776 -33.83 0.05 -32.38
CA LEU A 776 -34.63 -0.18 -31.18
C LEU A 776 -35.95 0.59 -31.16
N ASP A 777 -35.93 1.86 -31.56
CA ASP A 777 -37.12 2.72 -31.51
C ASP A 777 -38.14 2.32 -32.59
N ALA A 778 -37.67 1.92 -33.77
CA ALA A 778 -38.52 1.41 -34.86
C ALA A 778 -39.17 0.07 -34.47
N ILE A 779 -38.39 -0.83 -33.86
CA ILE A 779 -38.91 -2.11 -33.38
C ILE A 779 -39.91 -1.89 -32.22
N HIS A 780 -39.59 -0.98 -31.30
CA HIS A 780 -40.50 -0.61 -30.20
C HIS A 780 -41.84 -0.09 -30.73
N GLN A 781 -41.84 0.80 -31.72
CA GLN A 781 -43.06 1.30 -32.36
C GLN A 781 -43.84 0.16 -33.06
N HIS A 782 -43.15 -0.68 -33.82
CA HIS A 782 -43.76 -1.81 -34.51
C HIS A 782 -44.44 -2.80 -33.54
N LEU A 783 -43.74 -3.21 -32.49
CA LEU A 783 -44.31 -4.13 -31.49
C LEU A 783 -45.44 -3.48 -30.69
N THR A 784 -45.32 -2.20 -30.34
CA THR A 784 -46.37 -1.50 -29.59
C THR A 784 -47.67 -1.36 -30.39
N ALA A 785 -47.59 -1.25 -31.71
CA ALA A 785 -48.75 -1.22 -32.58
C ALA A 785 -49.41 -2.62 -32.76
N HIS A 786 -48.61 -3.67 -32.99
CA HIS A 786 -49.14 -4.97 -33.46
C HIS A 786 -49.32 -6.04 -32.37
N LEU A 787 -48.54 -6.03 -31.27
CA LEU A 787 -48.71 -7.04 -30.20
C LEU A 787 -50.07 -6.97 -29.47
N PRO A 788 -50.64 -5.79 -29.20
CA PRO A 788 -51.95 -5.70 -28.57
C PRO A 788 -53.08 -6.29 -29.43
N GLU A 789 -52.91 -6.37 -30.76
CA GLU A 789 -53.88 -6.94 -31.70
C GLU A 789 -53.76 -8.47 -31.83
N CYS A 790 -52.71 -9.07 -31.24
CA CYS A 790 -52.47 -10.50 -31.30
C CYS A 790 -53.27 -11.25 -30.21
N ASP A 791 -54.42 -11.79 -30.58
CA ASP A 791 -55.28 -12.59 -29.68
C ASP A 791 -54.82 -14.06 -29.55
N ARG A 792 -54.01 -14.56 -30.50
CA ARG A 792 -53.57 -15.96 -30.54
C ARG A 792 -52.08 -16.14 -30.23
N PRO A 793 -51.68 -17.22 -29.53
CA PRO A 793 -50.28 -17.52 -29.27
C PRO A 793 -49.43 -17.70 -30.54
N SER A 794 -50.00 -18.24 -31.62
CA SER A 794 -49.30 -18.35 -32.91
C SER A 794 -48.96 -17.00 -33.54
N GLN A 795 -49.83 -16.00 -33.41
CA GLN A 795 -49.58 -14.63 -33.91
C GLN A 795 -48.47 -13.95 -33.11
N ILE A 796 -48.48 -14.12 -31.78
CA ILE A 796 -47.41 -13.64 -30.89
C ILE A 796 -46.07 -14.28 -31.27
N TYR A 797 -46.06 -15.60 -31.52
CA TYR A 797 -44.85 -16.32 -31.94
C TYR A 797 -44.33 -15.82 -33.29
N GLN A 798 -45.20 -15.68 -34.30
CA GLN A 798 -44.81 -15.23 -35.64
C GLN A 798 -44.18 -13.83 -35.62
N LEU A 799 -44.74 -12.92 -34.82
CA LEU A 799 -44.22 -11.57 -34.70
C LEU A 799 -42.86 -11.55 -33.99
N LEU A 800 -42.73 -12.27 -32.86
CA LEU A 800 -41.54 -12.22 -32.00
C LEU A 800 -40.38 -13.11 -32.48
N ASN A 801 -40.63 -14.19 -33.22
CA ASN A 801 -39.60 -15.11 -33.74
C ASN A 801 -38.68 -14.48 -34.79
N SER A 802 -39.04 -13.29 -35.31
CA SER A 802 -38.19 -12.53 -36.23
C SER A 802 -37.05 -11.77 -35.53
N TYR A 803 -37.07 -11.69 -34.20
CA TYR A 803 -36.09 -10.95 -33.40
C TYR A 803 -35.24 -11.91 -32.55
N ASP A 804 -33.98 -11.55 -32.36
CA ASP A 804 -33.04 -12.25 -31.49
C ASP A 804 -33.35 -12.02 -29.99
N LEU A 805 -32.85 -12.92 -29.15
CA LEU A 805 -33.06 -12.90 -27.70
C LEU A 805 -32.58 -11.60 -27.02
N PRO A 806 -31.40 -11.05 -27.34
CA PRO A 806 -30.95 -9.76 -26.81
C PRO A 806 -31.92 -8.61 -27.12
N THR A 807 -32.41 -8.51 -28.36
CA THR A 807 -33.39 -7.46 -28.76
C THR A 807 -34.69 -7.58 -27.99
N LEU A 808 -35.24 -8.79 -27.88
CA LEU A 808 -36.48 -9.02 -27.13
C LEU A 808 -36.32 -8.70 -25.64
N THR A 809 -35.16 -9.03 -25.07
CA THR A 809 -34.84 -8.75 -23.66
C THR A 809 -34.77 -7.26 -23.40
N LEU A 810 -34.06 -6.52 -24.25
CA LEU A 810 -33.94 -5.06 -24.18
C LEU A 810 -35.31 -4.39 -24.31
N LEU A 811 -36.11 -4.80 -25.30
CA LEU A 811 -37.45 -4.25 -25.53
C LEU A 811 -38.41 -4.53 -24.38
N ALA A 812 -38.39 -5.73 -23.81
CA ALA A 812 -39.30 -6.09 -22.73
C ALA A 812 -39.17 -5.17 -21.51
N VAL A 813 -37.99 -4.62 -21.28
CA VAL A 813 -37.70 -3.70 -20.18
C VAL A 813 -38.18 -2.27 -20.48
N ILE A 814 -38.27 -1.90 -21.75
CA ILE A 814 -38.69 -0.57 -22.22
C ILE A 814 -40.20 -0.47 -22.38
N VAL A 815 -40.83 -1.51 -22.93
CA VAL A 815 -42.26 -1.53 -23.27
C VAL A 815 -43.18 -1.58 -22.03
N PRO A 816 -44.44 -1.13 -22.14
CA PRO A 816 -45.44 -1.23 -21.09
C PRO A 816 -45.73 -2.68 -20.61
N ARG A 817 -46.29 -2.80 -19.40
CA ARG A 817 -46.56 -4.10 -18.74
C ARG A 817 -47.38 -5.11 -19.57
N PRO A 818 -48.42 -4.72 -20.34
CA PRO A 818 -49.20 -5.67 -21.15
C PRO A 818 -48.36 -6.35 -22.24
N ILE A 819 -47.63 -5.56 -23.03
CA ILE A 819 -46.75 -6.05 -24.10
C ILE A 819 -45.60 -6.88 -23.51
N ARG A 820 -45.03 -6.41 -22.40
CA ARG A 820 -44.00 -7.14 -21.66
C ARG A 820 -44.44 -8.55 -21.26
N ARG A 821 -45.71 -8.72 -20.84
CA ARG A 821 -46.25 -10.03 -20.46
C ARG A 821 -46.32 -10.98 -21.66
N GLN A 822 -46.65 -10.48 -22.85
CA GLN A 822 -46.67 -11.28 -24.08
C GLN A 822 -45.25 -11.66 -24.52
N ILE A 823 -44.29 -10.73 -24.46
CA ILE A 823 -42.87 -11.04 -24.73
C ILE A 823 -42.35 -12.09 -23.74
N TRP A 824 -42.68 -11.94 -22.46
CA TRP A 824 -42.36 -12.93 -21.44
C TRP A 824 -42.99 -14.30 -21.73
N GLN A 825 -44.28 -14.34 -22.10
CA GLN A 825 -44.93 -15.59 -22.48
C GLN A 825 -44.23 -16.28 -23.66
N TYR A 826 -43.76 -15.50 -24.63
CA TYR A 826 -42.97 -16.02 -25.74
C TYR A 826 -41.65 -16.62 -25.27
N LEU A 827 -40.83 -15.85 -24.56
CA LEU A 827 -39.50 -16.26 -24.08
C LEU A 827 -39.54 -17.44 -23.12
N THR A 828 -40.59 -17.57 -22.31
CA THR A 828 -40.70 -18.60 -21.26
C THR A 828 -41.39 -19.89 -21.72
N ARG A 829 -42.28 -19.79 -22.72
CA ARG A 829 -43.16 -20.91 -23.10
C ARG A 829 -43.20 -21.12 -24.61
N LEU A 830 -43.64 -20.11 -25.38
CA LEU A 830 -43.96 -20.31 -26.80
C LEU A 830 -42.72 -20.65 -27.65
N ALA A 831 -41.56 -20.06 -27.33
CA ALA A 831 -40.31 -20.32 -28.05
C ALA A 831 -39.83 -21.78 -27.96
N PHE A 832 -40.22 -22.51 -26.90
CA PHE A 832 -39.81 -23.90 -26.66
C PHE A 832 -40.78 -24.94 -27.23
N VAL A 833 -41.93 -24.53 -27.74
CA VAL A 833 -42.92 -25.44 -28.34
C VAL A 833 -42.42 -25.94 -29.68
N LYS A 834 -42.38 -27.26 -29.86
CA LYS A 834 -42.02 -27.91 -31.13
C LYS A 834 -43.26 -28.57 -31.74
N PRO A 835 -43.40 -28.57 -33.08
CA PRO A 835 -44.49 -29.29 -33.71
C PRO A 835 -44.34 -30.81 -33.48
N PRO A 836 -45.44 -31.59 -33.40
CA PRO A 836 -45.39 -33.04 -33.19
C PRO A 836 -44.68 -33.83 -34.30
N LEU A 837 -44.57 -33.25 -35.49
CA LEU A 837 -43.89 -33.82 -36.66
C LEU A 837 -42.72 -32.93 -37.07
N ASN A 838 -41.62 -33.56 -37.49
CA ASN A 838 -40.46 -32.86 -38.06
C ASN A 838 -40.32 -33.11 -39.57
N GLY A 839 -39.33 -32.49 -40.20
CA GLY A 839 -39.11 -32.62 -41.65
C GLY A 839 -38.77 -34.03 -42.14
N ASN A 840 -38.27 -34.93 -41.28
CA ASN A 840 -38.05 -36.33 -41.64
C ASN A 840 -39.37 -37.12 -41.59
N ASP A 841 -40.26 -36.80 -40.67
CA ASP A 841 -41.61 -37.38 -40.63
C ASP A 841 -42.42 -36.98 -41.87
N LEU A 842 -42.29 -35.74 -42.35
CA LEU A 842 -42.93 -35.30 -43.61
C LEU A 842 -42.46 -36.12 -44.82
N LYS A 843 -41.17 -36.49 -44.88
CA LYS A 843 -40.64 -37.37 -45.93
C LYS A 843 -41.22 -38.77 -45.83
N ALA A 844 -41.33 -39.31 -44.60
CA ALA A 844 -41.91 -40.62 -44.37
C ALA A 844 -43.40 -40.68 -44.75
N LEU A 845 -44.11 -39.55 -44.64
CA LEU A 845 -45.51 -39.38 -45.05
C LEU A 845 -45.70 -39.17 -46.57
N GLY A 846 -44.63 -39.17 -47.37
CA GLY A 846 -44.71 -39.10 -48.83
C GLY A 846 -44.58 -37.69 -49.44
N TYR A 847 -44.33 -36.65 -48.63
CA TYR A 847 -44.09 -35.30 -49.16
C TYR A 847 -42.69 -35.15 -49.77
N GLN A 848 -42.60 -34.50 -50.92
CA GLN A 848 -41.33 -34.28 -51.62
C GLN A 848 -40.50 -33.17 -50.95
N PRO A 849 -39.21 -33.43 -50.59
CA PRO A 849 -38.34 -32.43 -49.99
C PRO A 849 -38.22 -31.18 -50.88
N GLY A 850 -38.56 -30.01 -50.36
CA GLY A 850 -38.49 -28.77 -51.13
C GLY A 850 -39.01 -27.54 -50.39
N ARG A 851 -39.21 -26.44 -51.13
CA ARG A 851 -39.67 -25.14 -50.58
C ARG A 851 -41.02 -25.21 -49.83
N GLN A 852 -41.82 -26.26 -50.05
CA GLN A 852 -43.13 -26.47 -49.42
C GLN A 852 -43.04 -26.97 -47.96
N PHE A 853 -41.90 -27.51 -47.52
CA PHE A 853 -41.75 -28.02 -46.15
C PHE A 853 -41.82 -26.91 -45.10
N LYS A 854 -41.24 -25.75 -45.41
CA LYS A 854 -41.24 -24.58 -44.52
C LYS A 854 -42.68 -24.11 -44.17
N PRO A 855 -43.55 -23.78 -45.15
CA PRO A 855 -44.92 -23.35 -44.84
C PRO A 855 -45.77 -24.45 -44.18
N MET A 856 -45.53 -25.73 -44.49
CA MET A 856 -46.22 -26.87 -43.83
C MET A 856 -45.85 -26.96 -42.34
N LEU A 857 -44.56 -26.89 -42.01
CA LEU A 857 -44.08 -26.94 -40.63
C LEU A 857 -44.46 -25.67 -39.85
N GLU A 858 -44.46 -24.50 -40.48
CA GLU A 858 -44.93 -23.24 -39.87
C GLU A 858 -46.43 -23.28 -39.57
N ALA A 859 -47.25 -23.81 -40.48
CA ALA A 859 -48.69 -23.97 -40.27
C ALA A 859 -49.00 -25.00 -39.17
N LEU A 860 -48.23 -26.09 -39.12
CA LEU A 860 -48.36 -27.12 -38.09
C LEU A 860 -47.93 -26.58 -36.71
N LEU A 861 -46.83 -25.84 -36.65
CA LEU A 861 -46.38 -25.16 -35.43
C LEU A 861 -47.41 -24.14 -34.94
N ALA A 862 -48.01 -23.34 -35.84
CA ALA A 862 -49.07 -22.41 -35.49
C ALA A 862 -50.31 -23.13 -34.91
N ALA A 863 -50.73 -24.25 -35.50
CA ALA A 863 -51.84 -25.06 -34.99
C ALA A 863 -51.52 -25.70 -33.63
N THR A 864 -50.26 -26.10 -33.42
CA THR A 864 -49.77 -26.63 -32.14
C THR A 864 -49.77 -25.55 -31.04
N LEU A 865 -49.27 -24.36 -31.37
CA LEU A 865 -49.23 -23.20 -30.45
C LEU A 865 -50.63 -22.70 -30.06
N ASP A 866 -51.60 -22.78 -30.98
CA ASP A 866 -53.00 -22.42 -30.73
C ASP A 866 -53.79 -23.53 -30.01
N GLY A 867 -53.17 -24.68 -29.70
CA GLY A 867 -53.82 -25.79 -29.01
C GLY A 867 -54.85 -26.55 -29.87
N LYS A 868 -54.69 -26.57 -31.20
CA LYS A 868 -55.55 -27.30 -32.14
C LYS A 868 -55.01 -28.69 -32.51
N VAL A 869 -53.73 -28.93 -32.26
CA VAL A 869 -53.02 -30.17 -32.56
C VAL A 869 -52.12 -30.48 -31.36
N HIS A 870 -52.30 -31.66 -30.77
CA HIS A 870 -51.57 -32.08 -29.57
C HIS A 870 -50.71 -33.32 -29.80
N ASP A 871 -51.11 -34.19 -30.74
CA ASP A 871 -50.42 -35.45 -30.98
C ASP A 871 -50.07 -35.68 -32.46
N ARG A 872 -49.38 -36.79 -32.72
CA ARG A 872 -48.91 -37.16 -34.05
C ARG A 872 -50.07 -37.44 -35.02
N SER A 873 -51.16 -38.04 -34.54
CA SER A 873 -52.30 -38.43 -35.37
C SER A 873 -53.11 -37.21 -35.83
N GLU A 874 -53.32 -36.25 -34.94
CA GLU A 874 -53.93 -34.96 -35.23
C GLU A 874 -53.06 -34.14 -36.19
N ALA A 875 -51.73 -34.21 -36.05
CA ALA A 875 -50.80 -33.53 -36.94
C ALA A 875 -50.84 -34.10 -38.37
N GLU A 876 -50.89 -35.43 -38.52
CA GLU A 876 -51.02 -36.10 -39.82
C GLU A 876 -52.35 -35.75 -40.51
N LYS A 877 -53.45 -35.73 -39.76
CA LYS A 877 -54.77 -35.33 -40.26
C LYS A 877 -54.81 -33.87 -40.69
N PHE A 878 -54.26 -32.97 -39.87
CA PHE A 878 -54.19 -31.53 -40.19
C PHE A 878 -53.41 -31.26 -41.48
N LEU A 879 -52.30 -31.98 -41.70
CA LEU A 879 -51.52 -31.86 -42.93
C LEU A 879 -52.28 -32.43 -44.14
N GLY A 880 -52.94 -33.59 -44.01
CA GLY A 880 -53.75 -34.18 -45.08
C GLY A 880 -54.91 -33.29 -45.53
N ASP A 881 -55.58 -32.60 -44.60
CA ASP A 881 -56.70 -31.71 -44.89
C ASP A 881 -56.27 -30.39 -45.53
N ARG A 882 -55.11 -29.85 -45.13
CA ARG A 882 -54.66 -28.49 -45.51
C ARG A 882 -53.63 -28.48 -46.64
N PHE A 883 -52.88 -29.56 -46.81
CA PHE A 883 -51.85 -29.72 -47.84
C PHE A 883 -51.95 -31.12 -48.46
N PRO A 884 -53.01 -31.42 -49.23
CA PRO A 884 -53.17 -32.74 -49.83
C PRO A 884 -52.00 -33.06 -50.76
N LEU A 885 -51.51 -34.30 -50.70
CA LEU A 885 -50.51 -34.80 -51.64
C LEU A 885 -51.06 -34.69 -53.07
N GLN A 886 -50.41 -33.89 -53.91
CA GLN A 886 -50.72 -33.87 -55.35
C GLN A 886 -50.41 -35.27 -55.89
N SER A 887 -51.44 -35.90 -56.44
CA SER A 887 -51.41 -37.26 -56.99
C SER A 887 -50.45 -37.39 -58.16
#